data_AF-A0A3D4M8P4-F1
#
_entry.id   AF-A0A3D4M8P4-F1
#
_cell.length_a   1.000
_cell.length_b   1.000
_cell.length_c   1.000
_cell.angle_alpha   90.00
_cell.angle_beta   90.00
_cell.angle_gamma   90.00
#
_symmetry.space_group_name_H-M   'P 1'
#
loop_
_entity.id
_entity.type
_entity.pdbx_description
1 polymer ?
#
loop_
_entity_poly.entity_id
_entity_poly.type
_entity_poly.pdbx_seq_one_letter_code
_entity_poly.pdbx_strand_id
1 'polypeptide(L)'
;MELSVIIVNYNVEHFLEQALLSVRKALKQVDGEVWVVDNRSVDGSVAMVRNKFPEVHLIANEDNPGFAVANNQAIKKTKGKYLLLLNPDTVVEEDTFRKIIDFMDAHPDAGGLGVRMIDGKGEFLPESKRGLPTPEVAFYKMFGLSKLFPKSRIFGRYHLGFLSNDEVHEVDVLAGAFMLLRKETLEKIGLLDETFFMYGEDIDLSYRITKGGYKNYYFPDTTIIHYKGESTKKTSVNYVFVFYRAMVIFAKKHYSARYARLFGVFINLAIWFRAAIALFFRFAQAAWQPALDAGILFGSSYLLKLYWEANSKFIRGGEYPPKYLYINVVVYCICWILGVYFSGGYKRHAPLRKIVFGMFSGTIAIAVLYAFAPDNLRFSRALIVMGAVGGGFLLLLYRLVAYFVKHKSLNYGERKAYNTLIVGMPDEAKRVRGLLNESGVPHTFHGYVAPGKEKIEAAEYLGSLNHLREIIEVFRVTEVIFCAKDMASSDIIHWMGTLGDEEVNFKIVPEETLYIIGSNSKNTNGEFYTIDLKLSLADKSQQRNKRIFDLASCLVMLLLLPFMLLMVTNRTGFLQNWFQVLIGKKTWIGYLEGGETQYLPSLPTGVLNPAGNADLSSLSLSPDIINFRYARDFSVNGELQILLSYLRLLGSREVGK
;
A
#
# COMPACT_ATOMS: atom_id res chain seq x y z
N MET A 1 -8.08 13.76 37.36
CA MET A 1 -7.91 13.49 35.92
C MET A 1 -6.99 14.54 35.32
N GLU A 2 -5.72 14.20 35.09
CA GLU A 2 -4.74 15.10 34.47
C GLU A 2 -4.87 15.10 32.95
N LEU A 3 -5.03 13.93 32.33
CA LEU A 3 -4.99 13.75 30.88
C LEU A 3 -6.21 12.97 30.37
N SER A 4 -6.82 13.42 29.27
CA SER A 4 -7.74 12.58 28.49
C SER A 4 -7.16 12.36 27.10
N VAL A 5 -6.90 11.09 26.75
CA VAL A 5 -6.41 10.68 25.42
C VAL A 5 -7.62 10.35 24.55
N ILE A 6 -7.67 10.93 23.36
CA ILE A 6 -8.80 10.80 22.43
C ILE A 6 -8.25 10.28 21.10
N ILE A 7 -8.75 9.11 20.70
CA ILE A 7 -8.34 8.42 19.47
C ILE A 7 -9.55 8.26 18.55
N VAL A 8 -9.48 8.82 17.35
CA VAL A 8 -10.49 8.58 16.31
C VAL A 8 -10.03 7.43 15.43
N ASN A 9 -10.83 6.36 15.35
CA ASN A 9 -10.51 5.15 14.62
C ASN A 9 -11.34 4.98 13.34
N TYR A 10 -10.72 4.45 12.28
CA TYR A 10 -11.40 4.04 11.05
C TYR A 10 -10.61 2.97 10.30
N ASN A 11 -11.07 1.72 10.36
CA ASN A 11 -10.54 0.56 9.64
C ASN A 11 -9.02 0.34 9.82
N VAL A 12 -8.52 0.43 11.05
CA VAL A 12 -7.11 0.14 11.40
C VAL A 12 -6.97 -0.63 12.73
N GLU A 13 -7.72 -1.71 12.91
CA GLU A 13 -7.80 -2.54 14.14
C GLU A 13 -6.42 -2.81 14.76
N HIS A 14 -5.48 -3.35 13.98
CA HIS A 14 -4.17 -3.75 14.49
C HIS A 14 -3.31 -2.56 14.96
N PHE A 15 -3.37 -1.45 14.22
CA PHE A 15 -2.68 -0.23 14.63
C PHE A 15 -3.30 0.35 15.89
N LEU A 16 -4.63 0.40 15.96
CA LEU A 16 -5.35 0.87 17.13
C LEU A 16 -5.00 0.03 18.36
N GLU A 17 -4.96 -1.30 18.25
CA GLU A 17 -4.56 -2.17 19.34
C GLU A 17 -3.14 -1.85 19.83
N GLN A 18 -2.16 -1.71 18.91
CA GLN A 18 -0.79 -1.34 19.27
C GLN A 18 -0.72 0.03 19.94
N ALA A 19 -1.45 1.02 19.42
CA ALA A 19 -1.53 2.35 20.01
C ALA A 19 -2.09 2.28 21.44
N LEU A 20 -3.21 1.58 21.64
CA LEU A 20 -3.83 1.40 22.96
C LEU A 20 -2.91 0.67 23.95
N LEU A 21 -2.14 -0.34 23.51
CA LEU A 21 -1.13 -0.98 24.35
C LEU A 21 -0.05 0.01 24.80
N SER A 22 0.47 0.84 23.89
CA SER A 22 1.48 1.86 24.24
C SER A 22 0.92 2.96 25.15
N VAL A 23 -0.31 3.43 24.88
CA VAL A 23 -1.04 4.41 25.71
C VAL A 23 -1.26 3.85 27.12
N ARG A 24 -1.69 2.59 27.24
CA ARG A 24 -1.89 1.93 28.54
C ARG A 24 -0.59 1.86 29.35
N LYS A 25 0.56 1.61 28.70
CA LYS A 25 1.88 1.62 29.35
C LYS A 25 2.24 3.05 29.81
N ALA A 26 2.07 4.05 28.96
CA ALA A 26 2.38 5.45 29.27
C ALA A 26 1.48 6.06 30.36
N LEU A 27 0.20 5.64 30.44
CA LEU A 27 -0.73 6.06 31.49
C LEU A 27 -0.36 5.57 32.89
N LYS A 28 0.54 4.59 33.05
CA LYS A 28 0.95 4.13 34.39
C LYS A 28 1.59 5.23 35.24
N GLN A 29 2.08 6.31 34.60
CA GLN A 29 2.75 7.43 35.28
C GLN A 29 1.85 8.65 35.50
N VAL A 30 0.61 8.64 34.99
CA VAL A 30 -0.28 9.82 35.00
C VAL A 30 -1.73 9.41 35.24
N ASP A 31 -2.49 10.21 35.99
CA ASP A 31 -3.94 9.99 36.14
C ASP A 31 -4.65 10.40 34.84
N GLY A 32 -5.12 9.42 34.07
CA GLY A 32 -5.73 9.68 32.78
C GLY A 32 -6.82 8.71 32.36
N GLU A 33 -7.59 9.12 31.37
CA GLU A 33 -8.67 8.34 30.73
C GLU A 33 -8.43 8.24 29.21
N VAL A 34 -8.96 7.19 28.58
CA VAL A 34 -8.85 6.97 27.14
C VAL A 34 -10.24 6.89 26.52
N TRP A 35 -10.43 7.64 25.44
CA TRP A 35 -11.62 7.64 24.62
C TRP A 35 -11.27 7.17 23.22
N VAL A 36 -12.00 6.18 22.71
CA VAL A 36 -11.94 5.76 21.31
C VAL A 36 -13.27 6.12 20.65
N VAL A 37 -13.20 6.85 19.54
CA VAL A 37 -14.36 7.15 18.69
C VAL A 37 -14.19 6.42 17.37
N ASP A 38 -14.96 5.35 17.17
CA ASP A 38 -14.93 4.55 15.96
C ASP A 38 -15.92 5.11 14.92
N ASN A 39 -15.40 5.46 13.73
CA ASN A 39 -16.16 6.07 12.65
C ASN A 39 -16.71 5.03 11.66
N ARG A 40 -17.43 4.04 12.17
CA ARG A 40 -18.02 2.92 11.39
C ARG A 40 -16.94 2.04 10.73
N SER A 41 -16.04 1.51 11.55
CA SER A 41 -15.09 0.50 11.10
C SER A 41 -15.79 -0.84 10.87
N VAL A 42 -15.32 -1.58 9.87
CA VAL A 42 -15.80 -2.94 9.54
C VAL A 42 -14.73 -3.99 9.82
N ASP A 43 -13.53 -3.61 10.25
CA ASP A 43 -12.39 -4.52 10.43
C ASP A 43 -12.29 -5.15 11.82
N GLY A 44 -13.39 -5.23 12.58
CA GLY A 44 -13.35 -5.79 13.94
C GLY A 44 -12.87 -4.83 15.05
N SER A 45 -12.41 -3.62 14.72
CA SER A 45 -11.92 -2.62 15.69
C SER A 45 -12.80 -2.45 16.94
N VAL A 46 -14.12 -2.31 16.76
CA VAL A 46 -15.08 -2.12 17.87
C VAL A 46 -15.10 -3.32 18.81
N ALA A 47 -15.08 -4.54 18.26
CA ALA A 47 -15.07 -5.76 19.06
C ALA A 47 -13.74 -5.92 19.81
N MET A 48 -12.62 -5.62 19.14
CA MET A 48 -11.30 -5.64 19.73
C MET A 48 -11.20 -4.71 20.95
N VAL A 49 -11.65 -3.45 20.82
CA VAL A 49 -11.64 -2.49 21.93
C VAL A 49 -12.48 -2.99 23.11
N ARG A 50 -13.70 -3.47 22.86
CA ARG A 50 -14.60 -3.97 23.92
C ARG A 50 -14.01 -5.16 24.68
N ASN A 51 -13.33 -6.06 23.97
CA ASN A 51 -12.84 -7.31 24.54
C ASN A 51 -11.49 -7.12 25.26
N LYS A 52 -10.55 -6.39 24.65
CA LYS A 52 -9.17 -6.27 25.13
C LYS A 52 -8.89 -5.02 25.96
N PHE A 53 -9.73 -4.00 25.84
CA PHE A 53 -9.58 -2.70 26.50
C PHE A 53 -10.89 -2.25 27.16
N PRO A 54 -11.48 -3.04 28.08
CA PRO A 54 -12.75 -2.70 28.73
C PRO A 54 -12.70 -1.40 29.55
N GLU A 55 -11.51 -0.92 29.91
CA GLU A 55 -11.29 0.36 30.57
C GLU A 55 -11.42 1.59 29.64
N VAL A 56 -11.41 1.39 28.31
CA VAL A 56 -11.50 2.45 27.32
C VAL A 56 -12.95 2.85 27.08
N HIS A 57 -13.22 4.16 27.08
CA HIS A 57 -14.53 4.69 26.74
C HIS A 57 -14.73 4.67 25.21
N LEU A 58 -15.58 3.77 24.73
CA LEU A 58 -15.84 3.60 23.29
C LEU A 58 -17.13 4.31 22.85
N ILE A 59 -17.02 5.17 21.83
CA ILE A 59 -18.14 5.71 21.04
C ILE A 59 -18.09 5.05 19.66
N ALA A 60 -19.10 4.27 19.30
CA ALA A 60 -19.18 3.64 17.97
C ALA A 60 -20.24 4.37 17.13
N ASN A 61 -19.80 5.12 16.12
CA ASN A 61 -20.68 5.85 15.21
C ASN A 61 -21.28 4.91 14.15
N GLU A 62 -22.50 5.22 13.71
CA GLU A 62 -23.19 4.48 12.62
C GLU A 62 -22.72 4.93 11.22
N ASP A 63 -22.09 6.10 11.14
CA ASP A 63 -21.51 6.69 9.95
C ASP A 63 -20.06 7.14 10.18
N ASN A 64 -19.43 7.71 9.13
CA ASN A 64 -18.11 8.33 9.25
C ASN A 64 -18.27 9.85 9.16
N PRO A 65 -18.43 10.55 10.29
CA PRO A 65 -18.65 11.99 10.32
C PRO A 65 -17.36 12.82 10.11
N GLY A 66 -16.20 12.15 10.02
CA GLY A 66 -14.90 12.79 9.89
C GLY A 66 -14.20 13.01 11.23
N PHE A 67 -13.01 13.62 11.18
CA PHE A 67 -12.09 13.73 12.32
C PHE A 67 -12.56 14.77 13.34
N ALA A 68 -13.00 15.95 12.89
CA ALA A 68 -13.39 17.05 13.79
C ALA A 68 -14.62 16.69 14.63
N VAL A 69 -15.68 16.18 13.99
CA VAL A 69 -16.93 15.77 14.66
C VAL A 69 -16.65 14.66 15.67
N ALA A 70 -15.91 13.62 15.27
CA ALA A 70 -15.58 12.49 16.15
C ALA A 70 -14.77 12.93 17.38
N ASN A 71 -13.73 13.74 17.23
CA ASN A 71 -12.98 14.28 18.37
C ASN A 71 -13.90 15.11 19.27
N ASN A 72 -14.72 16.00 18.71
CA ASN A 72 -15.65 16.82 19.50
C ASN A 72 -16.65 16.00 20.32
N GLN A 73 -17.11 14.83 19.83
CA GLN A 73 -17.98 13.93 20.60
C GLN A 73 -17.31 13.46 21.89
N ALA A 74 -16.04 13.07 21.83
CA ALA A 74 -15.27 12.66 22.99
C ALA A 74 -14.88 13.85 23.88
N ILE A 75 -14.36 14.95 23.31
CA ILE A 75 -13.95 16.15 24.07
C ILE A 75 -15.06 16.62 25.01
N LYS A 76 -16.30 16.65 24.53
CA LYS A 76 -17.48 17.08 25.32
C LYS A 76 -17.76 16.20 26.55
N LYS A 77 -17.24 14.97 26.60
CA LYS A 77 -17.44 14.00 27.70
C LYS A 77 -16.22 13.85 28.61
N THR A 78 -15.05 14.28 28.14
CA THR A 78 -13.76 14.16 28.85
C THR A 78 -13.63 15.10 30.04
N LYS A 79 -12.80 14.73 31.02
CA LYS A 79 -12.61 15.45 32.29
C LYS A 79 -11.18 15.92 32.54
N GLY A 80 -10.21 15.52 31.72
CA GLY A 80 -8.80 15.86 31.86
C GLY A 80 -8.52 17.36 31.81
N LYS A 81 -7.50 17.79 32.56
CA LYS A 81 -6.92 19.15 32.48
C LYS A 81 -6.31 19.39 31.10
N TYR A 82 -5.68 18.36 30.55
CA TYR A 82 -5.13 18.31 29.21
C TYR A 82 -5.86 17.28 28.34
N LEU A 83 -6.02 17.59 27.07
CA LEU A 83 -6.71 16.76 26.09
C LEU A 83 -5.72 16.41 24.97
N LEU A 84 -5.42 15.13 24.78
CA LEU A 84 -4.51 14.67 23.74
C LEU A 84 -5.31 14.07 22.59
N LEU A 85 -5.29 14.73 21.43
CA LEU A 85 -5.73 14.10 20.19
C LEU A 85 -4.59 13.22 19.67
N LEU A 86 -4.85 11.91 19.56
CA LEU A 86 -3.86 10.92 19.17
C LEU A 86 -4.39 10.08 18.02
N ASN A 87 -3.58 9.90 16.99
CA ASN A 87 -3.94 9.02 15.88
C ASN A 87 -3.85 7.53 16.27
N PRO A 88 -4.69 6.66 15.68
CA PRO A 88 -4.69 5.23 15.99
C PRO A 88 -3.45 4.50 15.44
N ASP A 89 -2.70 5.09 14.51
CA ASP A 89 -1.47 4.53 13.92
C ASP A 89 -0.21 5.09 14.56
N THR A 90 -0.19 5.18 15.90
CA THR A 90 0.92 5.72 16.69
C THR A 90 1.45 4.78 17.78
N VAL A 91 2.68 5.01 18.23
CA VAL A 91 3.27 4.37 19.41
C VAL A 91 3.96 5.44 20.24
N VAL A 92 3.61 5.54 21.52
CA VAL A 92 4.18 6.50 22.47
C VAL A 92 5.20 5.83 23.39
N GLU A 93 6.17 6.61 23.90
CA GLU A 93 7.12 6.16 24.93
C GLU A 93 6.42 6.07 26.29
N GLU A 94 6.94 5.24 27.18
CA GLU A 94 6.41 5.01 28.51
C GLU A 94 6.35 6.28 29.38
N ASP A 95 7.22 7.27 29.12
CA ASP A 95 7.29 8.54 29.85
C ASP A 95 6.73 9.75 29.06
N THR A 96 6.23 9.53 27.84
CA THR A 96 5.72 10.60 26.95
C THR A 96 4.71 11.48 27.67
N PHE A 97 3.72 10.87 28.35
CA PHE A 97 2.63 11.62 28.98
C PHE A 97 3.07 12.44 30.19
N ARG A 98 4.02 11.96 30.99
CA ARG A 98 4.56 12.73 32.11
C ARG A 98 5.32 13.96 31.58
N LYS A 99 6.23 13.75 30.62
CA LYS A 99 7.06 14.83 30.03
C LYS A 99 6.22 15.95 29.40
N ILE A 100 5.19 15.61 28.63
CA ILE A 100 4.34 16.62 27.98
C ILE A 100 3.49 17.40 28.99
N ILE A 101 3.03 16.76 30.08
CA ILE A 101 2.28 17.44 31.14
C ILE A 101 3.21 18.38 31.91
N ASP A 102 4.41 17.93 32.27
CA ASP A 102 5.43 18.77 32.93
C ASP A 102 5.76 20.00 32.09
N PHE A 103 5.93 19.83 30.79
CA PHE A 103 6.15 20.95 29.87
C PHE A 103 4.98 21.93 29.88
N MET A 104 3.74 21.44 29.78
CA MET A 104 2.55 22.29 29.78
C MET A 104 2.33 23.00 31.11
N ASP A 105 2.64 22.36 32.24
CA ASP A 105 2.54 22.99 33.56
C ASP A 105 3.60 24.09 33.73
N ALA A 106 4.80 23.90 33.19
CA ALA A 106 5.87 24.90 33.20
C ALA A 106 5.64 26.07 32.21
N HIS A 107 4.78 25.90 31.21
CA HIS A 107 4.50 26.90 30.17
C HIS A 107 2.99 27.26 30.12
N PRO A 108 2.51 28.17 31.00
CA PRO A 108 1.11 28.58 31.01
C PRO A 108 0.62 29.23 29.70
N ASP A 109 1.54 29.78 28.89
CA ASP A 109 1.22 30.36 27.58
C ASP A 109 1.05 29.29 26.47
N ALA A 110 1.42 28.03 26.74
CA ALA A 110 1.20 26.91 25.84
C ALA A 110 -0.29 26.56 25.78
N GLY A 111 -0.90 26.85 24.63
CA GLY A 111 -2.28 26.44 24.32
C GLY A 111 -2.34 25.07 23.66
N GLY A 112 -1.29 24.71 22.91
CA GLY A 112 -1.12 23.38 22.33
C GLY A 112 0.33 22.95 22.23
N LEU A 113 0.54 21.63 22.20
CA LEU A 113 1.86 21.00 22.12
C LEU A 113 1.82 19.82 21.13
N GLY A 114 2.81 19.76 20.24
CA GLY A 114 3.11 18.60 19.41
C GLY A 114 4.51 18.07 19.75
N VAL A 115 4.81 16.84 19.34
CA VAL A 115 6.06 16.16 19.69
C VAL A 115 6.86 15.76 18.45
N ARG A 116 8.11 15.33 18.67
CA ARG A 116 8.93 14.70 17.63
C ARG A 116 8.29 13.39 17.18
N MET A 117 8.09 13.24 15.87
CA MET A 117 7.56 12.01 15.28
C MET A 117 8.57 11.40 14.31
N ILE A 118 8.68 10.08 14.32
CA ILE A 118 9.36 9.28 13.30
C ILE A 118 8.35 8.39 12.58
N ASP A 119 8.64 7.98 11.34
CA ASP A 119 7.85 6.95 10.67
C ASP A 119 8.31 5.54 11.06
N GLY A 120 7.65 4.51 10.54
CA GLY A 120 8.04 3.12 10.84
C GLY A 120 9.37 2.69 10.21
N LYS A 121 10.09 3.59 9.51
CA LYS A 121 11.49 3.40 9.10
C LYS A 121 12.49 4.09 10.02
N GLY A 122 12.00 4.80 11.04
CA GLY A 122 12.86 5.61 11.90
C GLY A 122 13.20 6.98 11.33
N GLU A 123 12.71 7.34 10.13
CA GLU A 123 12.97 8.66 9.55
C GLU A 123 12.12 9.73 10.26
N PHE A 124 12.72 10.88 10.55
CA PHE A 124 12.00 12.02 11.10
C PHE A 124 10.86 12.47 10.18
N LEU A 125 9.68 12.67 10.76
CA LEU A 125 8.51 13.15 10.06
C LEU A 125 8.47 14.69 10.06
N PRO A 126 8.60 15.35 8.88
CA PRO A 126 8.58 16.81 8.81
C PRO A 126 7.25 17.44 9.20
N GLU A 127 6.17 16.65 9.31
CA GLU A 127 4.91 17.13 9.89
C GLU A 127 4.95 17.39 11.40
N SER A 128 5.99 16.97 12.11
CA SER A 128 6.18 17.29 13.53
C SER A 128 6.23 18.80 13.79
N LYS A 129 6.64 19.59 12.78
CA LYS A 129 6.68 21.05 12.82
C LYS A 129 6.12 21.60 11.52
N ARG A 130 5.05 22.40 11.58
CA ARG A 130 4.48 23.02 10.37
C ARG A 130 4.34 24.52 10.52
N GLY A 131 4.60 25.21 9.42
CA GLY A 131 4.26 26.62 9.25
C GLY A 131 2.83 26.79 8.75
N LEU A 132 2.27 27.98 8.93
CA LEU A 132 0.94 28.31 8.44
C LEU A 132 0.90 28.21 6.90
N PRO A 133 -0.08 27.52 6.29
CA PRO A 133 -0.15 27.34 4.84
C PRO A 133 -0.70 28.60 4.14
N THR A 134 0.00 29.72 4.27
CA THR A 134 -0.30 30.95 3.52
C THR A 134 -0.19 30.71 2.00
N PRO A 135 -0.78 31.56 1.15
CA PRO A 135 -0.71 31.41 -0.31
C PRO A 135 0.70 31.21 -0.87
N GLU A 136 1.68 31.97 -0.37
CA GLU A 136 3.10 31.85 -0.71
C GLU A 136 3.69 30.50 -0.27
N VAL A 137 3.40 30.05 0.95
CA VAL A 137 3.90 28.77 1.48
C VAL A 137 3.30 27.59 0.73
N ALA A 138 1.99 27.66 0.44
CA ALA A 138 1.30 26.66 -0.38
C ALA A 138 1.90 26.61 -1.79
N PHE A 139 2.20 27.76 -2.41
CA PHE A 139 2.88 27.84 -3.70
C PHE A 139 4.25 27.17 -3.66
N TYR A 140 5.12 27.50 -2.69
CA TYR A 140 6.45 26.89 -2.58
C TYR A 140 6.39 25.37 -2.42
N LYS A 141 5.44 24.86 -1.62
CA LYS A 141 5.24 23.41 -1.44
C LYS A 141 4.80 22.73 -2.73
N MET A 142 3.90 23.37 -3.47
CA MET A 142 3.24 22.80 -4.63
C MET A 142 4.12 22.74 -5.87
N PHE A 143 4.95 23.76 -6.07
CA PHE A 143 5.96 23.81 -7.14
C PHE A 143 7.28 23.11 -6.76
N GLY A 144 7.36 22.50 -5.57
CA GLY A 144 8.53 21.73 -5.13
C GLY A 144 9.71 22.57 -4.60
N LEU A 145 9.56 23.89 -4.51
CA LEU A 145 10.59 24.79 -3.96
C LEU A 145 10.92 24.47 -2.51
N SER A 146 9.93 24.09 -1.69
CA SER A 146 10.16 23.64 -0.32
C SER A 146 10.97 22.34 -0.24
N LYS A 147 10.91 21.49 -1.28
CA LYS A 147 11.71 20.27 -1.36
C LYS A 147 13.14 20.55 -1.84
N LEU A 148 13.31 21.50 -2.76
CA LEU A 148 14.62 21.91 -3.27
C LEU A 148 15.43 22.71 -2.25
N PHE A 149 14.76 23.55 -1.44
CA PHE A 149 15.39 24.44 -0.47
C PHE A 149 14.79 24.28 0.95
N PRO A 150 14.89 23.09 1.57
CA PRO A 150 14.21 22.79 2.83
C PRO A 150 14.72 23.61 4.03
N LYS A 151 16.00 24.01 4.01
CA LYS A 151 16.63 24.83 5.07
C LYS A 151 16.46 26.34 4.86
N SER A 152 15.75 26.77 3.82
CA SER A 152 15.50 28.21 3.57
C SER A 152 14.40 28.73 4.49
N ARG A 153 14.62 29.89 5.14
CA ARG A 153 13.59 30.61 5.92
C ARG A 153 12.44 31.16 5.06
N ILE A 154 12.60 31.15 3.73
CA ILE A 154 11.59 31.58 2.77
C ILE A 154 10.87 30.36 2.19
N PHE A 155 11.61 29.45 1.55
CA PHE A 155 11.02 28.32 0.81
C PHE A 155 10.68 27.12 1.70
N GLY A 156 11.41 26.93 2.80
CA GLY A 156 11.25 25.82 3.76
C GLY A 156 10.17 26.04 4.82
N ARG A 157 9.38 27.13 4.72
CA ARG A 157 8.38 27.53 5.73
C ARG A 157 7.33 26.47 6.05
N TYR A 158 6.89 25.68 5.07
CA TYR A 158 5.81 24.72 5.32
C TYR A 158 6.16 23.65 6.36
N HIS A 159 7.39 23.13 6.33
CA HIS A 159 7.88 22.11 7.27
C HIS A 159 8.89 22.66 8.28
N LEU A 160 9.08 23.99 8.29
CA LEU A 160 10.04 24.69 9.13
C LEU A 160 11.43 24.01 9.14
N GLY A 161 11.90 23.55 7.98
CA GLY A 161 13.12 22.73 7.86
C GLY A 161 14.43 23.47 8.18
N PHE A 162 14.33 24.76 8.51
CA PHE A 162 15.42 25.59 9.04
C PHE A 162 15.51 25.56 10.58
N LEU A 163 14.56 24.95 11.28
CA LEU A 163 14.55 24.75 12.73
C LEU A 163 15.14 23.39 13.10
N SER A 164 15.88 23.33 14.22
CA SER A 164 16.45 22.09 14.75
C SER A 164 15.36 21.07 15.06
N ASN A 165 15.65 19.78 14.86
CA ASN A 165 14.71 18.71 15.23
C ASN A 165 14.78 18.37 16.73
N ASP A 166 15.83 18.82 17.41
CA ASP A 166 16.17 18.40 18.77
C ASP A 166 16.06 19.56 19.77
N GLU A 167 15.47 20.69 19.35
CA GLU A 167 15.21 21.85 20.21
C GLU A 167 13.72 22.16 20.28
N VAL A 168 13.29 22.71 21.42
CA VAL A 168 11.93 23.22 21.61
C VAL A 168 11.72 24.45 20.72
N HIS A 169 10.60 24.48 20.01
CA HIS A 169 10.28 25.60 19.11
C HIS A 169 8.82 26.03 19.22
N GLU A 170 8.57 27.33 19.15
CA GLU A 170 7.24 27.85 18.82
C GLU A 170 6.97 27.57 17.33
N VAL A 171 5.80 27.03 17.01
CA VAL A 171 5.39 26.65 15.65
C VAL A 171 4.01 27.20 15.33
N ASP A 172 3.68 27.34 14.04
CA ASP A 172 2.37 27.87 13.66
C ASP A 172 1.26 26.82 13.75
N VAL A 173 1.59 25.57 13.39
CA VAL A 173 0.62 24.49 13.20
C VAL A 173 1.14 23.20 13.81
N LEU A 174 0.29 22.57 14.63
CA LEU A 174 0.49 21.22 15.16
C LEU A 174 -0.17 20.20 14.22
N ALA A 175 0.35 18.98 14.21
CA ALA A 175 -0.28 17.90 13.46
C ALA A 175 -1.31 17.19 14.35
N GLY A 176 -2.51 16.95 13.81
CA GLY A 176 -3.54 16.17 14.51
C GLY A 176 -3.16 14.72 14.88
N ALA A 177 -2.00 14.24 14.42
CA ALA A 177 -1.47 12.92 14.80
C ALA A 177 -1.07 12.83 16.28
N PHE A 178 -0.59 13.93 16.84
CA PHE A 178 -0.31 14.10 18.26
C PHE A 178 -0.46 15.59 18.58
N MET A 179 -1.60 15.95 19.16
CA MET A 179 -1.93 17.33 19.50
C MET A 179 -2.48 17.40 20.92
N LEU A 180 -1.61 17.74 21.87
CA LEU A 180 -1.99 18.00 23.25
C LEU A 180 -2.54 19.43 23.36
N LEU A 181 -3.66 19.59 24.04
CA LEU A 181 -4.41 20.83 24.15
C LEU A 181 -4.70 21.11 25.62
N ARG A 182 -4.53 22.37 26.04
CA ARG A 182 -4.99 22.83 27.35
C ARG A 182 -6.51 23.01 27.31
N LYS A 183 -7.23 22.44 28.28
CA LYS A 183 -8.70 22.52 28.31
C LYS A 183 -9.21 23.97 28.36
N GLU A 184 -8.61 24.80 29.23
CA GLU A 184 -8.92 26.23 29.34
C GLU A 184 -8.77 26.97 27.99
N THR A 185 -7.75 26.61 27.20
CA THR A 185 -7.55 27.16 25.87
C THR A 185 -8.72 26.83 24.95
N LEU A 186 -9.20 25.58 24.95
CA LEU A 186 -10.37 25.18 24.15
C LEU A 186 -11.67 25.83 24.63
N GLU A 187 -11.84 26.02 25.93
CA GLU A 187 -12.99 26.74 26.49
C GLU A 187 -13.03 28.20 26.01
N LYS A 188 -11.86 28.84 25.84
CA LYS A 188 -11.74 30.20 25.33
C LYS A 188 -11.94 30.32 23.81
N ILE A 189 -11.33 29.42 23.02
CA ILE A 189 -11.27 29.57 21.56
C ILE A 189 -12.28 28.71 20.79
N GLY A 190 -12.97 27.80 21.49
CA GLY A 190 -13.88 26.80 20.91
C GLY A 190 -13.17 25.51 20.46
N LEU A 191 -13.97 24.46 20.21
CA LEU A 191 -13.50 23.12 19.83
C LEU A 191 -13.01 23.04 18.37
N LEU A 192 -12.78 21.84 17.84
CA LEU A 192 -12.47 21.66 16.42
C LEU A 192 -13.66 22.11 15.56
N ASP A 193 -13.35 22.71 14.42
CA ASP A 193 -14.38 23.23 13.53
C ASP A 193 -14.97 22.10 12.66
N GLU A 194 -16.22 21.74 12.94
CA GLU A 194 -16.92 20.60 12.31
C GLU A 194 -17.20 20.80 10.81
N THR A 195 -16.93 21.98 10.23
CA THR A 195 -16.98 22.15 8.77
C THR A 195 -15.84 21.43 8.05
N PHE A 196 -14.76 21.10 8.76
CA PHE A 196 -13.65 20.32 8.25
C PHE A 196 -13.91 18.84 8.50
N PHE A 197 -14.05 18.08 7.41
CA PHE A 197 -14.10 16.62 7.50
C PHE A 197 -12.75 16.03 7.90
N MET A 198 -11.64 16.52 7.32
CA MET A 198 -10.26 16.08 7.58
C MET A 198 -9.22 17.07 6.98
N TYR A 199 -8.00 17.11 7.54
CA TYR A 199 -6.78 17.84 7.09
C TYR A 199 -6.74 19.37 7.21
N GLY A 200 -7.78 20.01 7.75
CA GLY A 200 -7.77 21.47 7.96
C GLY A 200 -8.14 21.89 9.36
N GLU A 201 -8.74 20.98 10.12
CA GLU A 201 -9.14 21.16 11.51
C GLU A 201 -7.94 21.39 12.45
N ASP A 202 -6.81 20.73 12.21
CA ASP A 202 -5.56 20.92 12.97
C ASP A 202 -4.97 22.31 12.70
N ILE A 203 -4.92 22.71 11.43
CA ILE A 203 -4.46 24.04 11.00
C ILE A 203 -5.38 25.15 11.53
N ASP A 204 -6.70 24.97 11.44
CA ASP A 204 -7.70 25.90 11.95
C ASP A 204 -7.57 26.08 13.46
N LEU A 205 -7.50 24.97 14.21
CA LEU A 205 -7.39 25.01 15.66
C LEU A 205 -6.07 25.66 16.10
N SER A 206 -4.93 25.26 15.51
CA SER A 206 -3.63 25.90 15.81
C SER A 206 -3.63 27.40 15.53
N TYR A 207 -4.25 27.84 14.44
CA TYR A 207 -4.39 29.25 14.13
C TYR A 207 -5.25 29.98 15.16
N ARG A 208 -6.37 29.38 15.59
CA ARG A 208 -7.24 29.93 16.63
C ARG A 208 -6.57 29.97 18.00
N ILE A 209 -5.70 29.02 18.34
CA ILE A 209 -4.87 29.04 19.56
C ILE A 209 -4.02 30.32 19.57
N THR A 210 -3.30 30.58 18.48
CA THR A 210 -2.46 31.79 18.33
C THR A 210 -3.30 33.07 18.39
N LYS A 211 -4.47 33.10 17.75
CA LYS A 211 -5.39 34.25 17.82
C LYS A 211 -6.01 34.45 19.21
N GLY A 212 -6.13 33.39 20.00
CA GLY A 212 -6.56 33.43 21.40
C GLY A 212 -5.51 33.97 22.38
N GLY A 213 -4.30 34.29 21.90
CA GLY A 213 -3.19 34.81 22.71
C GLY A 213 -2.31 33.72 23.33
N TYR A 214 -2.46 32.46 22.93
CA TYR A 214 -1.62 31.35 23.37
C TYR A 214 -0.62 30.95 22.27
N LYS A 215 0.32 30.08 22.59
CA LYS A 215 1.32 29.54 21.66
C LYS A 215 1.12 28.06 21.38
N ASN A 216 1.56 27.63 20.20
CA ASN A 216 1.75 26.23 19.87
C ASN A 216 3.24 25.89 19.97
N TYR A 217 3.58 24.81 20.66
CA TYR A 217 4.97 24.37 20.83
C TYR A 217 5.23 23.01 20.18
N TYR A 218 6.43 22.87 19.63
CA TYR A 218 7.06 21.61 19.27
C TYR A 218 8.02 21.20 20.39
N PHE A 219 7.87 19.97 20.88
CA PHE A 219 8.63 19.43 22.01
C PHE A 219 9.36 18.13 21.63
N PRO A 220 10.70 18.14 21.55
CA PRO A 220 11.47 17.01 21.05
C PRO A 220 11.93 15.99 22.10
N ASP A 221 11.79 16.28 23.41
CA ASP A 221 12.34 15.44 24.49
C ASP A 221 11.57 14.11 24.69
N THR A 222 10.52 13.89 23.90
CA THR A 222 9.89 12.60 23.69
C THR A 222 9.62 12.40 22.20
N THR A 223 9.78 11.16 21.74
CA THR A 223 9.52 10.79 20.34
C THR A 223 8.37 9.79 20.28
N ILE A 224 7.55 9.88 19.22
CA ILE A 224 6.55 8.85 18.92
C ILE A 224 6.79 8.25 17.53
N ILE A 225 6.33 7.02 17.31
CA ILE A 225 6.17 6.49 15.95
C ILE A 225 4.80 6.89 15.43
N HIS A 226 4.73 7.29 14.16
CA HIS A 226 3.47 7.46 13.44
C HIS A 226 3.58 6.80 12.05
N TYR A 227 2.86 5.70 11.85
CA TYR A 227 3.01 4.85 10.65
C TYR A 227 2.48 5.47 9.35
N LYS A 228 1.79 6.61 9.43
CA LYS A 228 1.49 7.54 8.34
C LYS A 228 0.85 6.91 7.09
N GLY A 229 -0.46 7.09 6.97
CA GLY A 229 -1.19 6.86 5.72
C GLY A 229 -1.85 5.48 5.61
N GLU A 230 -1.88 4.76 6.72
CA GLU A 230 -2.55 3.46 6.87
C GLU A 230 -4.08 3.64 6.90
N SER A 231 -4.57 4.66 7.62
CA SER A 231 -6.01 5.02 7.62
C SER A 231 -6.44 5.84 6.40
N THR A 232 -5.50 6.41 5.61
CA THR A 232 -5.86 7.16 4.40
C THR A 232 -4.83 7.06 3.27
N LYS A 233 -5.26 6.51 2.14
CA LYS A 233 -4.48 6.40 0.90
C LYS A 233 -4.16 7.80 0.33
N LYS A 234 -3.01 8.38 0.69
CA LYS A 234 -2.54 9.72 0.26
C LYS A 234 -2.42 9.89 -1.26
N THR A 235 -2.34 8.80 -2.01
CA THR A 235 -2.29 8.78 -3.49
C THR A 235 -3.66 8.78 -4.15
N SER A 236 -4.75 8.66 -3.37
CA SER A 236 -6.10 8.73 -3.91
C SER A 236 -6.42 10.15 -4.34
N VAL A 237 -7.11 10.27 -5.47
CA VAL A 237 -7.65 11.55 -5.95
C VAL A 237 -8.56 12.19 -4.87
N ASN A 238 -9.22 11.36 -4.05
CA ASN A 238 -10.06 11.82 -2.95
C ASN A 238 -9.26 12.56 -1.86
N TYR A 239 -8.08 12.07 -1.46
CA TYR A 239 -7.19 12.76 -0.51
C TYR A 239 -6.88 14.19 -0.97
N VAL A 240 -6.52 14.33 -2.24
CA VAL A 240 -6.20 15.61 -2.87
C VAL A 240 -7.41 16.55 -2.76
N PHE A 241 -8.60 16.10 -3.18
CA PHE A 241 -9.81 16.92 -3.09
C PHE A 241 -10.18 17.33 -1.66
N VAL A 242 -10.12 16.42 -0.68
CA VAL A 242 -10.44 16.72 0.73
C VAL A 242 -9.47 17.74 1.30
N PHE A 243 -8.16 17.53 1.10
CA PHE A 243 -7.12 18.47 1.55
C PHE A 243 -7.32 19.88 0.96
N TYR A 244 -7.57 19.99 -0.34
CA TYR A 244 -7.74 21.29 -0.97
C TYR A 244 -9.06 21.97 -0.60
N ARG A 245 -10.14 21.18 -0.43
CA ARG A 245 -11.41 21.71 0.11
C ARG A 245 -11.20 22.29 1.50
N ALA A 246 -10.45 21.60 2.36
CA ALA A 246 -10.07 22.10 3.67
C ALA A 246 -9.30 23.43 3.56
N MET A 247 -8.31 23.54 2.68
CA MET A 247 -7.57 24.80 2.49
C MET A 247 -8.45 25.96 1.99
N VAL A 248 -9.43 25.68 1.14
CA VAL A 248 -10.41 26.69 0.70
C VAL A 248 -11.33 27.13 1.85
N ILE A 249 -11.77 26.19 2.70
CA ILE A 249 -12.57 26.52 3.90
C ILE A 249 -11.75 27.42 4.84
N PHE A 250 -10.51 27.04 5.14
CA PHE A 250 -9.59 27.82 5.97
C PHE A 250 -9.40 29.25 5.43
N ALA A 251 -9.10 29.39 4.14
CA ALA A 251 -8.89 30.69 3.52
C ALA A 251 -10.15 31.57 3.54
N LYS A 252 -11.34 30.99 3.35
CA LYS A 252 -12.62 31.73 3.44
C LYS A 252 -12.91 32.24 4.86
N LYS A 253 -12.46 31.52 5.88
CA LYS A 253 -12.70 31.88 7.29
C LYS A 253 -11.71 32.92 7.81
N HIS A 254 -10.44 32.79 7.43
CA HIS A 254 -9.36 33.56 8.07
C HIS A 254 -8.73 34.65 7.20
N TYR A 255 -9.00 34.67 5.89
CA TYR A 255 -8.47 35.68 4.96
C TYR A 255 -9.58 36.50 4.29
N SER A 256 -9.22 37.66 3.73
CA SER A 256 -10.20 38.53 3.05
C SER A 256 -10.83 37.83 1.84
N ALA A 257 -12.08 38.20 1.51
CA ALA A 257 -12.84 37.57 0.42
C ALA A 257 -12.11 37.58 -0.94
N ARG A 258 -11.33 38.64 -1.22
CA ARG A 258 -10.49 38.75 -2.42
C ARG A 258 -9.33 37.74 -2.38
N TYR A 259 -8.66 37.61 -1.25
CA TYR A 259 -7.57 36.65 -1.07
C TYR A 259 -8.07 35.20 -1.13
N ALA A 260 -9.21 34.90 -0.51
CA ALA A 260 -9.81 33.56 -0.56
C ALA A 260 -10.17 33.12 -1.99
N ARG A 261 -10.69 34.05 -2.82
CA ARG A 261 -11.03 33.77 -4.22
C ARG A 261 -9.78 33.50 -5.07
N LEU A 262 -8.75 34.35 -4.96
CA LEU A 262 -7.48 34.17 -5.67
C LEU A 262 -6.80 32.86 -5.26
N PHE A 263 -6.75 32.58 -3.96
CA PHE A 263 -6.17 31.35 -3.43
C PHE A 263 -6.88 30.09 -3.95
N GLY A 264 -8.21 30.12 -4.03
CA GLY A 264 -9.00 29.02 -4.62
C GLY A 264 -8.67 28.78 -6.10
N VAL A 265 -8.50 29.84 -6.90
CA VAL A 265 -8.10 29.71 -8.32
C VAL A 265 -6.71 29.09 -8.45
N PHE A 266 -5.72 29.57 -7.69
CA PHE A 266 -4.36 29.04 -7.72
C PHE A 266 -4.29 27.57 -7.29
N ILE A 267 -5.02 27.20 -6.24
CA ILE A 267 -5.13 25.81 -5.80
C ILE A 267 -5.68 24.93 -6.93
N ASN A 268 -6.78 25.34 -7.57
CA ASN A 268 -7.41 24.54 -8.62
C ASN A 268 -6.48 24.36 -9.82
N LEU A 269 -5.84 25.44 -10.29
CA LEU A 269 -4.88 25.36 -11.40
C LEU A 269 -3.75 24.39 -11.10
N ALA A 270 -3.26 24.40 -9.87
CA ALA A 270 -2.13 23.56 -9.50
C ALA A 270 -2.51 22.11 -9.18
N ILE A 271 -3.76 21.84 -8.77
CA ILE A 271 -4.31 20.48 -8.78
C ILE A 271 -4.26 19.92 -10.19
N TRP A 272 -4.79 20.67 -11.17
CA TRP A 272 -4.81 20.24 -12.57
C TRP A 272 -3.39 20.03 -13.11
N PHE A 273 -2.48 20.95 -12.80
CA PHE A 273 -1.07 20.82 -13.16
C PHE A 273 -0.42 19.58 -12.56
N ARG A 274 -0.59 19.34 -11.25
CA ARG A 274 -0.03 18.17 -10.57
C ARG A 274 -0.67 16.86 -11.04
N ALA A 275 -1.96 16.87 -11.32
CA ALA A 275 -2.67 15.72 -11.89
C ALA A 275 -2.16 15.39 -13.29
N ALA A 276 -1.97 16.41 -14.14
CA ALA A 276 -1.39 16.24 -15.47
C ALA A 276 0.05 15.71 -15.41
N ILE A 277 0.90 16.27 -14.55
CA ILE A 277 2.27 15.79 -14.32
C ILE A 277 2.26 14.34 -13.81
N ALA A 278 1.43 14.03 -12.82
CA ALA A 278 1.35 12.68 -12.27
C ALA A 278 0.86 11.66 -13.32
N LEU A 279 -0.13 12.03 -14.14
CA LEU A 279 -0.62 11.20 -15.24
C LEU A 279 0.48 10.98 -16.29
N PHE A 280 1.17 12.05 -16.67
CA PHE A 280 2.29 11.99 -17.61
C PHE A 280 3.40 11.07 -17.10
N PHE A 281 3.87 11.23 -15.86
CA PHE A 281 4.92 10.37 -15.30
C PHE A 281 4.47 8.92 -15.12
N ARG A 282 3.21 8.66 -14.73
CA ARG A 282 2.67 7.29 -14.67
C ARG A 282 2.65 6.64 -16.05
N PHE A 283 2.18 7.37 -17.06
CA PHE A 283 2.17 6.90 -18.43
C PHE A 283 3.59 6.67 -18.95
N ALA A 284 4.50 7.62 -18.76
CA ALA A 284 5.90 7.51 -19.16
C ALA A 284 6.61 6.33 -18.49
N GLN A 285 6.43 6.13 -17.17
CA GLN A 285 7.00 5.00 -16.45
C GLN A 285 6.43 3.66 -16.95
N ALA A 286 5.14 3.59 -17.25
CA ALA A 286 4.52 2.38 -17.78
C ALA A 286 4.91 2.10 -19.25
N ALA A 287 5.14 3.13 -20.05
CA ALA A 287 5.41 3.03 -21.48
C ALA A 287 6.90 2.88 -21.82
N TRP A 288 7.81 3.36 -20.97
CA TRP A 288 9.25 3.38 -21.25
C TRP A 288 9.81 1.99 -21.55
N GLN A 289 9.47 1.00 -20.71
CA GLN A 289 10.00 -0.35 -20.84
C GLN A 289 9.46 -1.09 -22.08
N PRO A 290 8.14 -1.05 -22.40
CA PRO A 290 7.64 -1.52 -23.69
C PRO A 290 8.21 -0.77 -24.91
N ALA A 291 8.44 0.54 -24.81
CA ALA A 291 9.01 1.33 -25.90
C ALA A 291 10.45 0.91 -26.22
N LEU A 292 11.27 0.66 -25.18
CA LEU A 292 12.62 0.10 -25.36
C LEU A 292 12.58 -1.29 -26.00
N ASP A 293 11.68 -2.18 -25.53
CA ASP A 293 11.50 -3.50 -26.14
C ASP A 293 11.14 -3.40 -27.62
N ALA A 294 10.23 -2.50 -27.97
CA ALA A 294 9.81 -2.27 -29.35
C ALA A 294 10.98 -1.78 -30.21
N GLY A 295 11.81 -0.88 -29.68
CA GLY A 295 13.02 -0.42 -30.37
C GLY A 295 14.02 -1.55 -30.64
N ILE A 296 14.26 -2.43 -29.66
CA ILE A 296 15.16 -3.58 -29.79
C ILE A 296 14.59 -4.59 -30.80
N LEU A 297 13.29 -4.91 -30.72
CA LEU A 297 12.63 -5.82 -31.64
C LEU A 297 12.65 -5.29 -33.08
N PHE A 298 12.37 -4.00 -33.27
CA PHE A 298 12.41 -3.36 -34.58
C PHE A 298 13.83 -3.35 -35.16
N GLY A 299 14.82 -2.92 -34.36
CA GLY A 299 16.23 -2.87 -34.75
C GLY A 299 16.79 -4.26 -35.09
N SER A 300 16.50 -5.27 -34.26
CA SER A 300 16.88 -6.66 -34.55
C SER A 300 16.23 -7.19 -35.83
N SER A 301 14.95 -6.89 -36.07
CA SER A 301 14.24 -7.30 -37.28
C SER A 301 14.78 -6.62 -38.53
N TYR A 302 15.25 -5.37 -38.41
CA TYR A 302 15.93 -4.65 -39.47
C TYR A 302 17.28 -5.29 -39.82
N LEU A 303 18.11 -5.62 -38.82
CA LEU A 303 19.39 -6.30 -39.04
C LEU A 303 19.20 -7.70 -39.65
N LEU A 304 18.23 -8.46 -39.16
CA LEU A 304 17.87 -9.78 -39.71
C LEU A 304 17.34 -9.68 -41.14
N LYS A 305 16.59 -8.63 -41.48
CA LYS A 305 16.17 -8.34 -42.86
C LYS A 305 17.39 -8.16 -43.76
N LEU A 306 18.32 -7.28 -43.40
CA LEU A 306 19.54 -7.03 -44.18
C LEU A 306 20.36 -8.31 -44.37
N TYR A 307 20.54 -9.08 -43.30
CA TYR A 307 21.24 -10.36 -43.36
C TYR A 307 20.54 -11.35 -44.31
N TRP A 308 19.22 -11.50 -44.19
CA TRP A 308 18.44 -12.42 -45.01
C TRP A 308 18.39 -12.03 -46.49
N GLU A 309 18.37 -10.73 -46.78
CA GLU A 309 18.47 -10.21 -48.15
C GLU A 309 19.79 -10.58 -48.78
N ALA A 310 20.90 -10.26 -48.09
CA ALA A 310 22.25 -10.47 -48.60
C ALA A 310 22.64 -11.96 -48.71
N ASN A 311 22.16 -12.82 -47.80
CA ASN A 311 22.67 -14.18 -47.66
C ASN A 311 21.68 -15.28 -48.07
N SER A 312 20.40 -14.98 -48.30
CA SER A 312 19.40 -16.04 -48.53
C SER A 312 18.41 -15.74 -49.64
N LYS A 313 17.76 -14.57 -49.65
CA LYS A 313 16.67 -14.31 -50.59
C LYS A 313 17.09 -13.57 -51.86
N PHE A 314 17.96 -12.58 -51.76
CA PHE A 314 18.36 -11.70 -52.86
C PHE A 314 19.87 -11.76 -53.10
N ILE A 315 20.45 -12.97 -53.06
CA ILE A 315 21.89 -13.22 -53.23
C ILE A 315 22.42 -12.63 -54.56
N ARG A 316 21.55 -12.47 -55.57
CA ARG A 316 21.88 -11.89 -56.89
C ARG A 316 21.37 -10.45 -57.07
N GLY A 317 21.06 -9.75 -55.98
CA GLY A 317 20.53 -8.39 -55.98
C GLY A 317 19.00 -8.33 -55.79
N GLY A 318 18.54 -7.26 -55.11
CA GLY A 318 17.15 -7.03 -54.76
C GLY A 318 16.95 -6.75 -53.27
N GLU A 319 15.80 -6.18 -52.91
CA GLU A 319 15.45 -5.88 -51.53
C GLU A 319 13.95 -6.09 -51.27
N TYR A 320 13.59 -6.34 -50.02
CA TYR A 320 12.20 -6.26 -49.60
C TYR A 320 11.69 -4.83 -49.75
N PRO A 321 10.45 -4.65 -50.23
CA PRO A 321 9.91 -3.31 -50.41
C PRO A 321 9.75 -2.63 -49.04
N PRO A 322 9.82 -1.28 -48.97
CA PRO A 322 9.76 -0.52 -47.72
C PRO A 322 8.53 -0.84 -46.85
N LYS A 323 7.40 -1.21 -47.46
CA LYS A 323 6.19 -1.67 -46.77
C LYS A 323 6.42 -2.85 -45.82
N TYR A 324 7.39 -3.73 -46.10
CA TYR A 324 7.74 -4.81 -45.17
C TYR A 324 8.17 -4.24 -43.81
N LEU A 325 9.00 -3.18 -43.80
CA LEU A 325 9.52 -2.58 -42.58
C LEU A 325 8.46 -1.74 -41.87
N TYR A 326 7.78 -0.83 -42.58
CA TYR A 326 6.84 0.11 -41.93
C TYR A 326 5.46 -0.48 -41.61
N ILE A 327 5.08 -1.61 -42.21
CA ILE A 327 3.81 -2.29 -41.91
C ILE A 327 4.08 -3.57 -41.12
N ASN A 328 4.76 -4.55 -41.71
CA ASN A 328 4.82 -5.88 -41.12
C ASN A 328 5.71 -5.94 -39.89
N VAL A 329 6.92 -5.39 -39.92
CA VAL A 329 7.80 -5.39 -38.74
C VAL A 329 7.15 -4.63 -37.59
N VAL A 330 6.41 -3.54 -37.88
CA VAL A 330 5.63 -2.82 -36.87
C VAL A 330 4.53 -3.71 -36.26
N VAL A 331 3.74 -4.41 -37.10
CA VAL A 331 2.71 -5.36 -36.63
C VAL A 331 3.33 -6.50 -35.81
N TYR A 332 4.48 -7.02 -36.22
CA TYR A 332 5.19 -8.08 -35.50
C TYR A 332 5.64 -7.60 -34.11
N CYS A 333 6.23 -6.42 -34.05
CA CYS A 333 6.62 -5.79 -32.79
C CYS A 333 5.39 -5.59 -31.88
N ILE A 334 4.28 -5.07 -32.40
CA ILE A 334 3.04 -4.90 -31.62
C ILE A 334 2.57 -6.25 -31.05
N CYS A 335 2.55 -7.31 -31.86
CA CYS A 335 2.13 -8.65 -31.41
C CYS A 335 3.04 -9.21 -30.32
N TRP A 336 4.36 -9.07 -30.46
CA TRP A 336 5.31 -9.51 -29.43
C TRP A 336 5.19 -8.69 -28.14
N ILE A 337 5.08 -7.36 -28.23
CA ILE A 337 4.89 -6.49 -27.07
C ILE A 337 3.58 -6.83 -26.35
N LEU A 338 2.48 -7.03 -27.09
CA LEU A 338 1.21 -7.47 -26.50
C LEU A 338 1.34 -8.85 -25.86
N GLY A 339 2.03 -9.79 -26.51
CA GLY A 339 2.32 -11.11 -25.94
C GLY A 339 3.06 -11.01 -24.60
N VAL A 340 4.15 -10.23 -24.54
CA VAL A 340 4.92 -9.98 -23.30
C VAL A 340 4.08 -9.25 -22.25
N TYR A 341 3.20 -8.33 -22.67
CA TYR A 341 2.28 -7.65 -21.77
C TYR A 341 1.27 -8.61 -21.14
N PHE A 342 0.58 -9.42 -21.94
CA PHE A 342 -0.42 -10.36 -21.46
C PHE A 342 0.18 -11.51 -20.66
N SER A 343 1.40 -11.94 -20.99
CA SER A 343 2.13 -12.93 -20.18
C SER A 343 2.57 -12.39 -18.81
N GLY A 344 2.57 -11.06 -18.63
CA GLY A 344 2.99 -10.37 -17.42
C GLY A 344 4.49 -10.07 -17.36
N GLY A 345 5.20 -10.06 -18.49
CA GLY A 345 6.63 -9.76 -18.58
C GLY A 345 7.02 -8.34 -18.16
N TYR A 346 6.08 -7.40 -18.14
CA TYR A 346 6.28 -6.02 -17.65
C TYR A 346 5.91 -5.83 -16.16
N LYS A 347 5.57 -6.90 -15.43
CA LYS A 347 5.37 -6.79 -13.98
C LYS A 347 6.69 -6.52 -13.26
N ARG A 348 6.61 -5.83 -12.12
CA ARG A 348 7.73 -5.68 -11.20
C ARG A 348 8.18 -7.08 -10.72
N HIS A 349 9.44 -7.41 -10.95
CA HIS A 349 10.02 -8.74 -10.71
C HIS A 349 9.40 -9.89 -11.54
N ALA A 350 8.93 -9.64 -12.76
CA ALA A 350 8.49 -10.72 -13.65
C ALA A 350 9.65 -11.68 -13.96
N PRO A 351 9.49 -13.01 -13.82
CA PRO A 351 10.55 -13.94 -14.19
C PRO A 351 10.71 -14.01 -15.71
N LEU A 352 11.94 -14.28 -16.18
CA LEU A 352 12.28 -14.29 -17.61
C LEU A 352 11.39 -15.22 -18.45
N ARG A 353 10.91 -16.33 -17.87
CA ARG A 353 9.98 -17.26 -18.52
C ARG A 353 8.70 -16.57 -19.04
N LYS A 354 8.25 -15.48 -18.40
CA LYS A 354 7.10 -14.72 -18.89
C LYS A 354 7.41 -13.97 -20.18
N ILE A 355 8.63 -13.47 -20.34
CA ILE A 355 9.06 -12.83 -21.58
C ILE A 355 9.12 -13.87 -22.70
N VAL A 356 9.72 -15.03 -22.44
CA VAL A 356 9.78 -16.15 -23.41
C VAL A 356 8.38 -16.57 -23.85
N PHE A 357 7.47 -16.80 -22.90
CA PHE A 357 6.08 -17.14 -23.21
C PHE A 357 5.36 -16.01 -23.97
N GLY A 358 5.66 -14.76 -23.63
CA GLY A 358 5.14 -13.59 -24.33
C GLY A 358 5.58 -13.52 -25.79
N MET A 359 6.87 -13.72 -26.06
CA MET A 359 7.40 -13.81 -27.42
C MET A 359 6.77 -14.97 -28.21
N PHE A 360 6.61 -16.14 -27.57
CA PHE A 360 5.97 -17.29 -28.19
C PHE A 360 4.51 -17.01 -28.57
N SER A 361 3.70 -16.52 -27.63
CA SER A 361 2.29 -16.15 -27.88
C SER A 361 2.13 -15.05 -28.93
N GLY A 362 3.00 -14.03 -28.90
CA GLY A 362 3.03 -12.99 -29.94
C GLY A 362 3.36 -13.57 -31.32
N THR A 363 4.26 -14.55 -31.40
CA THR A 363 4.59 -15.25 -32.65
C THR A 363 3.42 -16.06 -33.19
N ILE A 364 2.65 -16.72 -32.32
CA ILE A 364 1.40 -17.40 -32.72
C ILE A 364 0.40 -16.38 -33.28
N ALA A 365 0.22 -15.23 -32.62
CA ALA A 365 -0.66 -14.18 -33.10
C ALA A 365 -0.22 -13.66 -34.48
N ILE A 366 1.10 -13.47 -34.69
CA ILE A 366 1.65 -13.11 -36.00
C ILE A 366 1.34 -14.19 -37.04
N ALA A 367 1.51 -15.48 -36.71
CA ALA A 367 1.23 -16.57 -37.65
C ALA A 367 -0.24 -16.59 -38.08
N VAL A 368 -1.17 -16.33 -37.16
CA VAL A 368 -2.60 -16.18 -37.45
C VAL A 368 -2.84 -14.98 -38.36
N LEU A 369 -2.35 -13.79 -38.00
CA LEU A 369 -2.51 -12.58 -38.82
C LEU A 369 -1.90 -12.75 -40.21
N TYR A 370 -0.74 -13.39 -40.29
CA TYR A 370 -0.04 -13.68 -41.53
C TYR A 370 -0.82 -14.66 -42.42
N ALA A 371 -1.54 -15.62 -41.84
CA ALA A 371 -2.36 -16.58 -42.58
C ALA A 371 -3.54 -15.89 -43.29
N PHE A 372 -4.14 -14.89 -42.65
CA PHE A 372 -5.26 -14.10 -43.19
C PHE A 372 -4.81 -12.85 -43.97
N ALA A 373 -3.52 -12.54 -44.00
CA ALA A 373 -3.00 -11.37 -44.70
C ALA A 373 -3.06 -11.54 -46.23
N PRO A 374 -3.36 -10.46 -46.98
CA PRO A 374 -3.30 -10.49 -48.44
C PRO A 374 -1.87 -10.76 -48.94
N ASP A 375 -1.75 -11.32 -50.14
CA ASP A 375 -0.50 -11.79 -50.76
C ASP A 375 0.60 -10.74 -50.77
N ASN A 376 0.22 -9.47 -50.97
CA ASN A 376 1.12 -8.33 -51.01
C ASN A 376 1.73 -7.96 -49.63
N LEU A 377 1.28 -8.58 -48.55
CA LEU A 377 1.80 -8.47 -47.18
C LEU A 377 2.47 -9.76 -46.68
N ARG A 378 2.43 -10.86 -47.44
CA ARG A 378 3.00 -12.17 -47.04
C ARG A 378 4.45 -12.34 -47.54
N PHE A 379 5.42 -11.70 -46.89
CA PHE A 379 6.81 -11.65 -47.40
C PHE A 379 7.71 -12.85 -47.05
N SER A 380 7.84 -13.19 -45.77
CA SER A 380 8.74 -14.26 -45.32
C SER A 380 8.38 -14.77 -43.93
N ARG A 381 8.09 -16.07 -43.83
CA ARG A 381 7.91 -16.78 -42.55
C ARG A 381 9.23 -16.93 -41.79
N ALA A 382 10.34 -17.07 -42.50
CA ALA A 382 11.67 -17.19 -41.90
C ALA A 382 12.01 -15.94 -41.08
N LEU A 383 11.69 -14.74 -41.57
CA LEU A 383 11.92 -13.49 -40.83
C LEU A 383 11.04 -13.36 -39.57
N ILE A 384 9.85 -13.96 -39.56
CA ILE A 384 9.01 -14.03 -38.35
C ILE A 384 9.70 -14.90 -37.29
N VAL A 385 10.14 -16.11 -37.67
CA VAL A 385 10.79 -17.06 -36.76
C VAL A 385 12.14 -16.52 -36.26
N MET A 386 12.99 -16.02 -37.16
CA MET A 386 14.27 -15.43 -36.79
C MET A 386 14.08 -14.18 -35.93
N GLY A 387 13.08 -13.34 -36.21
CA GLY A 387 12.76 -12.18 -35.39
C GLY A 387 12.29 -12.59 -33.98
N ALA A 388 11.50 -13.65 -33.86
CA ALA A 388 11.07 -14.17 -32.56
C ALA A 388 12.26 -14.70 -31.73
N VAL A 389 13.15 -15.47 -32.36
CA VAL A 389 14.32 -16.07 -31.69
C VAL A 389 15.40 -15.01 -31.39
N GLY A 390 15.85 -14.29 -32.42
CA GLY A 390 16.91 -13.29 -32.30
C GLY A 390 16.49 -12.06 -31.51
N GLY A 391 15.29 -11.52 -31.80
CA GLY A 391 14.71 -10.43 -31.03
C GLY A 391 14.43 -10.86 -29.58
N GLY A 392 13.87 -12.05 -29.37
CA GLY A 392 13.65 -12.61 -28.03
C GLY A 392 14.94 -12.78 -27.23
N PHE A 393 16.01 -13.28 -27.85
CA PHE A 393 17.32 -13.42 -27.22
C PHE A 393 17.89 -12.06 -26.81
N LEU A 394 17.87 -11.07 -27.71
CA LEU A 394 18.34 -9.72 -27.40
C LEU A 394 17.51 -9.07 -26.29
N LEU A 395 16.20 -9.28 -26.27
CA LEU A 395 15.32 -8.83 -25.19
C LEU A 395 15.75 -9.42 -23.84
N LEU A 396 16.02 -10.73 -23.77
CA LEU A 396 16.46 -11.38 -22.53
C LEU A 396 17.85 -10.88 -22.11
N LEU A 397 18.78 -10.77 -23.05
CA LEU A 397 20.16 -10.35 -22.79
C LEU A 397 20.19 -8.94 -22.21
N TYR A 398 19.51 -7.98 -22.83
CA TYR A 398 19.54 -6.61 -22.31
C TYR A 398 18.84 -6.51 -20.94
N ARG A 399 17.77 -7.29 -20.69
CA ARG A 399 17.10 -7.34 -19.37
C ARG A 399 18.06 -7.80 -18.29
N LEU A 400 18.81 -8.86 -18.57
CA LEU A 400 19.84 -9.39 -17.67
C LEU A 400 20.95 -8.39 -17.43
N VAL A 401 21.48 -7.75 -18.48
CA VAL A 401 22.53 -6.73 -18.37
C VAL A 401 22.05 -5.51 -17.57
N ALA A 402 20.86 -4.97 -17.89
CA ALA A 402 20.30 -3.83 -17.19
C ALA A 402 20.05 -4.14 -15.70
N TYR A 403 19.58 -5.35 -15.39
CA TYR A 403 19.42 -5.81 -14.02
C TYR A 403 20.76 -5.97 -13.31
N PHE A 404 21.75 -6.58 -13.93
CA PHE A 404 23.09 -6.75 -13.38
C PHE A 404 23.79 -5.40 -13.13
N VAL A 405 23.68 -4.45 -14.05
CA VAL A 405 24.23 -3.09 -13.89
C VAL A 405 23.63 -2.40 -12.66
N LYS A 406 22.31 -2.56 -12.45
CA LYS A 406 21.59 -1.93 -11.35
C LYS A 406 21.74 -2.63 -10.01
N HIS A 407 21.76 -3.96 -10.00
CA HIS A 407 21.64 -4.78 -8.78
C HIS A 407 22.87 -5.62 -8.47
N LYS A 408 23.87 -5.65 -9.36
CA LYS A 408 25.09 -6.47 -9.24
C LYS A 408 24.79 -7.94 -8.93
N SER A 409 23.66 -8.45 -9.45
CA SER A 409 23.15 -9.80 -9.22
C SER A 409 22.57 -10.37 -10.52
N LEU A 410 22.61 -11.70 -10.66
CA LEU A 410 22.03 -12.45 -11.77
C LEU A 410 20.64 -13.03 -11.45
N ASN A 411 20.16 -12.87 -10.21
CA ASN A 411 18.88 -13.45 -9.75
C ASN A 411 17.70 -12.60 -10.24
N TYR A 412 17.45 -12.61 -11.57
CA TYR A 412 16.43 -11.81 -12.22
C TYR A 412 15.03 -12.36 -11.93
N GLY A 413 14.17 -11.52 -11.32
CA GLY A 413 12.76 -11.87 -11.09
C GLY A 413 12.52 -12.73 -9.85
N GLU A 414 13.56 -13.02 -9.07
CA GLU A 414 13.39 -13.56 -7.71
C GLU A 414 13.09 -12.42 -6.74
N ARG A 415 12.20 -12.67 -5.77
CA ARG A 415 12.05 -11.75 -4.64
C ARG A 415 13.27 -11.94 -3.75
N LYS A 416 13.99 -10.86 -3.47
CA LYS A 416 15.08 -10.88 -2.49
C LYS A 416 14.49 -11.30 -1.15
N ALA A 417 15.02 -12.37 -0.54
CA ALA A 417 14.64 -12.75 0.81
C ALA A 417 15.11 -11.65 1.76
N TYR A 418 14.29 -11.30 2.75
CA TYR A 418 14.72 -10.39 3.80
C TYR A 418 15.70 -11.12 4.72
N ASN A 419 16.91 -10.58 4.85
CA ASN A 419 17.84 -10.98 5.89
C ASN A 419 17.29 -10.44 7.21
N THR A 420 16.69 -11.32 8.00
CA THR A 420 15.83 -10.96 9.12
C THR A 420 16.52 -11.24 10.44
N LEU A 421 16.49 -10.24 11.32
CA LEU A 421 16.95 -10.30 12.69
C LEU A 421 15.76 -10.06 13.62
N ILE A 422 15.61 -10.87 14.66
CA ILE A 422 14.56 -10.67 15.67
C ILE A 422 15.21 -10.12 16.95
N VAL A 423 14.61 -9.10 17.56
CA VAL A 423 15.07 -8.53 18.82
C VAL A 423 14.02 -8.83 19.87
N GLY A 424 14.36 -9.69 20.82
CA GLY A 424 13.45 -10.21 21.84
C GLY A 424 14.06 -11.36 22.62
N MET A 425 13.36 -11.80 23.67
CA MET A 425 13.75 -12.96 24.46
C MET A 425 13.56 -14.25 23.65
N PRO A 426 14.30 -15.34 23.94
CA PRO A 426 14.32 -16.54 23.10
C PRO A 426 12.95 -17.15 22.80
N ASP A 427 12.04 -17.16 23.77
CA ASP A 427 10.71 -17.79 23.61
C ASP A 427 9.82 -16.98 22.68
N GLU A 428 9.84 -15.66 22.80
CA GLU A 428 9.10 -14.76 21.93
C GLU A 428 9.71 -14.73 20.51
N ALA A 429 11.04 -14.75 20.40
CA ALA A 429 11.72 -14.81 19.11
C ALA A 429 11.36 -16.09 18.33
N LYS A 430 11.25 -17.25 19.02
CA LYS A 430 10.75 -18.49 18.42
C LYS A 430 9.31 -18.36 17.92
N ARG A 431 8.43 -17.72 18.71
CA ARG A 431 7.03 -17.47 18.31
C ARG A 431 6.96 -16.62 17.05
N VAL A 432 7.70 -15.51 17.01
CA VAL A 432 7.76 -14.61 15.85
C VAL A 432 8.32 -15.32 14.62
N ARG A 433 9.35 -16.15 14.78
CA ARG A 433 9.85 -16.99 13.69
C ARG A 433 8.77 -17.94 13.15
N GLY A 434 7.94 -18.52 14.02
CA GLY A 434 6.76 -19.30 13.63
C GLY A 434 5.83 -18.50 12.71
N LEU A 435 5.47 -17.27 13.11
CA LEU A 435 4.63 -16.38 12.32
C LEU A 435 5.24 -16.04 10.95
N LEU A 436 6.55 -15.78 10.90
CA LEU A 436 7.25 -15.49 9.64
C LEU A 436 7.22 -16.68 8.68
N ASN A 437 7.38 -17.90 9.19
CA ASN A 437 7.29 -19.13 8.40
C ASN A 437 5.87 -19.31 7.81
N GLU A 438 4.84 -18.98 8.57
CA GLU A 438 3.44 -19.06 8.14
C GLU A 438 3.05 -17.96 7.12
N SER A 439 3.74 -16.81 7.15
CA SER A 439 3.46 -15.67 6.27
C SER A 439 3.71 -15.95 4.77
N GLY A 440 4.53 -16.96 4.45
CA GLY A 440 4.95 -17.28 3.08
C GLY A 440 5.85 -16.22 2.43
N VAL A 441 6.33 -15.22 3.18
CA VAL A 441 7.29 -14.24 2.68
C VAL A 441 8.69 -14.84 2.71
N PRO A 442 9.45 -14.83 1.60
CA PRO A 442 10.84 -15.28 1.60
C PRO A 442 11.67 -14.48 2.59
N HIS A 443 12.23 -15.17 3.58
CA HIS A 443 13.10 -14.58 4.59
C HIS A 443 14.27 -15.53 4.88
N THR A 444 15.40 -14.96 5.25
CA THR A 444 16.57 -15.67 5.76
C THR A 444 16.77 -15.23 7.20
N PHE A 445 16.51 -16.13 8.12
CA PHE A 445 16.66 -15.87 9.55
C PHE A 445 18.11 -16.04 9.97
N HIS A 446 18.71 -15.00 10.54
CA HIS A 446 20.11 -15.05 11.01
C HIS A 446 20.22 -15.43 12.49
N GLY A 447 19.22 -15.07 13.30
CA GLY A 447 19.22 -15.30 14.74
C GLY A 447 18.45 -14.21 15.48
N TYR A 448 18.61 -14.16 16.81
CA TYR A 448 18.01 -13.12 17.64
C TYR A 448 19.00 -12.42 18.56
N VAL A 449 18.63 -11.20 18.93
CA VAL A 449 19.32 -10.33 19.85
C VAL A 449 18.46 -10.14 21.09
N ALA A 450 19.05 -10.32 22.27
CA ALA A 450 18.33 -10.12 23.51
C ALA A 450 18.47 -8.66 24.00
N PRO A 451 17.40 -8.06 24.55
CA PRO A 451 17.47 -6.72 25.14
C PRO A 451 18.33 -6.65 26.41
N GLY A 452 18.52 -7.77 27.11
CA GLY A 452 19.30 -7.85 28.36
C GLY A 452 20.82 -7.88 28.19
N LYS A 453 21.55 -7.61 29.28
CA LYS A 453 23.03 -7.70 29.36
C LYS A 453 23.53 -9.14 29.58
N GLU A 454 22.65 -10.05 29.97
CA GLU A 454 23.02 -11.42 30.29
C GLU A 454 23.30 -12.22 29.02
N LYS A 455 24.37 -13.03 29.06
CA LYS A 455 24.68 -13.94 27.98
C LYS A 455 23.69 -15.09 28.03
N ILE A 456 22.79 -15.15 27.05
CA ILE A 456 21.81 -16.23 26.95
C ILE A 456 22.46 -17.41 26.23
N GLU A 457 22.52 -18.57 26.89
CA GLU A 457 22.90 -19.83 26.25
C GLU A 457 21.67 -20.42 25.54
N ALA A 458 21.40 -19.93 24.35
CA ALA A 458 20.34 -20.46 23.51
C ALA A 458 20.79 -20.49 22.05
N ALA A 459 20.29 -21.49 21.30
CA ALA A 459 20.61 -21.65 19.89
C ALA A 459 20.22 -20.38 19.11
N GLU A 460 21.02 -20.00 18.10
CA GLU A 460 20.77 -18.83 17.23
C GLU A 460 20.83 -17.45 17.94
N TYR A 461 21.36 -17.37 19.17
CA TYR A 461 21.67 -16.11 19.84
C TYR A 461 22.88 -15.43 19.21
N LEU A 462 22.73 -14.17 18.77
CA LEU A 462 23.79 -13.41 18.09
C LEU A 462 24.47 -12.37 18.97
N GLY A 463 23.82 -11.90 20.03
CA GLY A 463 24.39 -10.90 20.93
C GLY A 463 23.35 -10.07 21.68
N SER A 464 23.83 -9.04 22.38
CA SER A 464 23.00 -8.09 23.12
C SER A 464 22.65 -6.87 22.28
N LEU A 465 21.62 -6.14 22.73
CA LEU A 465 21.12 -4.94 22.06
C LEU A 465 22.20 -3.87 21.81
N ASN A 466 23.21 -3.77 22.68
CA ASN A 466 24.31 -2.81 22.51
C ASN A 466 25.17 -3.06 21.27
N HIS A 467 25.16 -4.29 20.73
CA HIS A 467 25.91 -4.67 19.54
C HIS A 467 25.03 -4.77 18.29
N LEU A 468 23.81 -4.19 18.34
CA LEU A 468 22.82 -4.36 17.28
C LEU A 468 23.34 -3.83 15.93
N ARG A 469 24.04 -2.69 15.91
CA ARG A 469 24.60 -2.12 14.67
C ARG A 469 25.66 -3.04 14.07
N GLU A 470 26.60 -3.53 14.88
CA GLU A 470 27.66 -4.44 14.39
C GLU A 470 27.07 -5.75 13.86
N ILE A 471 26.04 -6.29 14.52
CA ILE A 471 25.32 -7.48 14.05
C ILE A 471 24.64 -7.21 12.71
N ILE A 472 23.97 -6.07 12.56
CA ILE A 472 23.32 -5.68 11.30
C ILE A 472 24.34 -5.61 10.15
N GLU A 473 25.50 -4.99 10.39
CA GLU A 473 26.56 -4.86 9.39
C GLU A 473 27.19 -6.21 9.01
N VAL A 474 27.54 -7.03 10.01
CA VAL A 474 28.19 -8.34 9.80
C VAL A 474 27.29 -9.31 9.05
N PHE A 475 26.02 -9.40 9.44
CA PHE A 475 25.05 -10.32 8.83
C PHE A 475 24.32 -9.70 7.64
N ARG A 476 24.59 -8.43 7.30
CA ARG A 476 23.91 -7.68 6.23
C ARG A 476 22.40 -7.76 6.37
N VAL A 477 21.91 -7.50 7.59
CA VAL A 477 20.50 -7.54 7.95
C VAL A 477 19.76 -6.44 7.17
N THR A 478 18.62 -6.80 6.58
CA THR A 478 17.77 -5.86 5.83
C THR A 478 16.43 -5.63 6.50
N GLU A 479 16.11 -6.43 7.52
CA GLU A 479 14.89 -6.34 8.30
C GLU A 479 15.16 -6.68 9.78
N VAL A 480 14.73 -5.79 10.68
CA VAL A 480 14.81 -5.98 12.13
C VAL A 480 13.38 -5.98 12.69
N ILE A 481 13.05 -7.01 13.44
CA ILE A 481 11.73 -7.20 14.04
C ILE A 481 11.86 -7.11 15.56
N PHE A 482 11.28 -6.08 16.14
CA PHE A 482 11.26 -5.84 17.58
C PHE A 482 10.05 -6.51 18.24
N CYS A 483 10.29 -7.29 19.30
CA CYS A 483 9.24 -7.90 20.11
C CYS A 483 8.83 -6.92 21.23
N ALA A 484 7.67 -6.26 21.09
CA ALA A 484 7.20 -5.27 22.07
C ALA A 484 6.78 -5.86 23.43
N LYS A 485 6.67 -7.18 23.50
CA LYS A 485 6.53 -7.92 24.77
C LYS A 485 7.78 -7.81 25.64
N ASP A 486 8.96 -7.85 25.02
CA ASP A 486 10.25 -7.94 25.71
C ASP A 486 11.01 -6.61 25.76
N MET A 487 10.51 -5.57 25.10
CA MET A 487 11.18 -4.29 24.94
C MET A 487 10.27 -3.12 25.32
N ALA A 488 10.87 -2.07 25.89
CA ALA A 488 10.19 -0.80 26.06
C ALA A 488 10.00 -0.10 24.71
N SER A 489 8.91 0.64 24.58
CA SER A 489 8.60 1.44 23.39
C SER A 489 9.69 2.49 23.17
N SER A 490 10.22 3.08 24.26
CA SER A 490 11.39 3.97 24.23
C SER A 490 12.63 3.35 23.57
N ASP A 491 12.95 2.09 23.89
CA ASP A 491 14.12 1.41 23.32
C ASP A 491 13.91 1.15 21.82
N ILE A 492 12.72 0.70 21.45
CA ILE A 492 12.37 0.46 20.04
C ILE A 492 12.47 1.76 19.24
N ILE A 493 11.86 2.84 19.74
CA ILE A 493 11.86 4.17 19.10
C ILE A 493 13.30 4.70 18.97
N HIS A 494 14.12 4.54 20.00
CA HIS A 494 15.52 4.92 20.01
C HIS A 494 16.33 4.18 18.92
N TRP A 495 16.21 2.85 18.86
CA TRP A 495 16.95 2.05 17.88
C TRP A 495 16.46 2.28 16.46
N MET A 496 15.14 2.41 16.24
CA MET A 496 14.60 2.79 14.94
C MET A 496 15.15 4.15 14.48
N GLY A 497 15.15 5.16 15.37
CA GLY A 497 15.69 6.48 15.04
C GLY A 497 17.21 6.49 14.78
N THR A 498 17.96 5.63 15.48
CA THR A 498 19.44 5.55 15.34
C THR A 498 19.87 4.77 14.09
N LEU A 499 19.09 3.76 13.70
CA LEU A 499 19.37 2.89 12.55
C LEU A 499 18.60 3.31 11.29
N GLY A 500 17.70 4.30 11.35
CA GLY A 500 16.81 4.69 10.25
C GLY A 500 17.49 5.18 8.97
N ASP A 501 18.75 5.61 9.06
CA ASP A 501 19.56 5.98 7.89
C ASP A 501 20.19 4.77 7.16
N GLU A 502 20.11 3.57 7.74
CA GLU A 502 20.61 2.33 7.17
C GLU A 502 19.53 1.73 6.23
N GLU A 503 19.90 0.93 5.21
CA GLU A 503 18.92 0.26 4.31
C GLU A 503 18.16 -0.90 5.02
N VAL A 504 17.78 -0.70 6.28
CA VAL A 504 17.12 -1.64 7.18
C VAL A 504 15.65 -1.25 7.31
N ASN A 505 14.76 -2.25 7.26
CA ASN A 505 13.33 -2.05 7.53
C ASN A 505 13.03 -2.50 8.97
N PHE A 506 12.20 -1.74 9.68
CA PHE A 506 11.81 -2.08 11.04
C PHE A 506 10.38 -2.56 11.10
N LYS A 507 10.16 -3.54 11.95
CA LYS A 507 8.82 -4.00 12.32
C LYS A 507 8.72 -4.21 13.83
N ILE A 508 7.50 -4.14 14.34
CA ILE A 508 7.14 -4.35 15.73
C ILE A 508 6.11 -5.47 15.80
N VAL A 509 6.32 -6.42 16.71
CA VAL A 509 5.34 -7.45 17.07
C VAL A 509 4.73 -7.07 18.41
N PRO A 510 3.44 -6.69 18.45
CA PRO A 510 2.77 -6.44 19.72
C PRO A 510 2.59 -7.73 20.53
N GLU A 511 2.53 -7.56 21.85
CA GLU A 511 2.36 -8.64 22.80
C GLU A 511 1.09 -9.46 22.52
N GLU A 512 1.20 -10.80 22.52
CA GLU A 512 0.09 -11.74 22.35
C GLU A 512 -0.69 -11.64 21.02
N THR A 513 -0.10 -10.99 20.01
CA THR A 513 -0.73 -10.85 18.69
C THR A 513 -0.18 -11.83 17.66
N LEU A 514 -1.01 -12.18 16.68
CA LEU A 514 -0.62 -13.00 15.53
C LEU A 514 -0.17 -12.15 14.34
N TYR A 515 0.24 -10.90 14.58
CA TYR A 515 0.60 -9.99 13.51
C TYR A 515 1.87 -9.19 13.81
N ILE A 516 2.55 -8.79 12.74
CA ILE A 516 3.76 -7.98 12.76
C ILE A 516 3.47 -6.68 12.00
N ILE A 517 3.59 -5.57 12.71
CA ILE A 517 3.34 -4.22 12.20
C ILE A 517 4.64 -3.63 11.66
N GLY A 518 4.60 -3.01 10.48
CA GLY A 518 5.72 -2.22 9.97
C GLY A 518 5.26 -1.25 8.89
N SER A 519 5.99 -0.15 8.69
CA SER A 519 5.72 0.74 7.57
C SER A 519 6.56 0.32 6.35
N ASN A 520 5.91 -0.03 5.24
CA ASN A 520 6.59 -0.12 3.96
C ASN A 520 6.42 1.19 3.17
N SER A 521 7.44 1.53 2.38
CA SER A 521 7.62 2.84 1.71
C SER A 521 6.36 3.42 1.05
N LYS A 522 6.28 4.75 0.89
CA LYS A 522 5.20 5.53 0.22
C LYS A 522 4.63 4.97 -1.11
N ASN A 523 5.28 3.99 -1.74
CA ASN A 523 4.87 3.34 -3.00
C ASN A 523 4.67 1.80 -2.91
N THR A 524 4.75 1.22 -1.72
CA THR A 524 4.48 -0.18 -1.42
C THR A 524 3.52 -0.16 -0.24
N ASN A 525 2.26 -0.51 -0.48
CA ASN A 525 1.27 -0.70 0.58
C ASN A 525 1.92 -1.43 1.76
N GLY A 526 1.61 -1.00 3.00
CA GLY A 526 2.02 -1.68 4.22
C GLY A 526 1.86 -3.19 4.06
N GLU A 527 2.97 -3.89 3.88
CA GLU A 527 2.97 -5.34 4.05
C GLU A 527 3.15 -5.53 5.55
N PHE A 528 2.02 -5.48 6.26
CA PHE A 528 1.93 -6.16 7.55
C PHE A 528 2.41 -7.61 7.34
N TYR A 529 3.19 -8.17 8.27
CA TYR A 529 3.08 -9.62 8.47
C TYR A 529 1.96 -9.85 9.49
N THR A 530 0.78 -9.32 9.22
CA THR A 530 -0.41 -9.96 9.74
C THR A 530 -0.45 -11.35 9.12
N ILE A 531 -1.02 -12.32 9.81
CA ILE A 531 -1.69 -13.45 9.13
C ILE A 531 -2.90 -12.89 8.33
N ASP A 532 -2.79 -11.71 7.69
CA ASP A 532 -3.66 -11.18 6.65
C ASP A 532 -2.86 -11.12 5.33
N LEU A 533 -2.45 -12.32 4.92
CA LEU A 533 -3.08 -12.97 3.77
C LEU A 533 -3.15 -12.09 2.51
N LYS A 534 -2.05 -12.05 1.77
CA LYS A 534 -2.04 -11.56 0.38
C LYS A 534 -3.00 -12.39 -0.47
N LEU A 535 -4.21 -11.87 -0.68
CA LEU A 535 -5.18 -12.48 -1.58
C LEU A 535 -4.66 -12.41 -3.03
N SER A 536 -4.39 -13.54 -3.69
CA SER A 536 -3.99 -13.58 -5.11
C SER A 536 -4.96 -12.80 -6.00
N LEU A 537 -6.27 -12.89 -5.74
CA LEU A 537 -7.31 -12.15 -6.46
C LEU A 537 -7.31 -10.63 -6.21
N ALA A 538 -6.56 -10.12 -5.24
CA ALA A 538 -6.36 -8.68 -5.09
C ALA A 538 -5.37 -8.12 -6.13
N ASP A 539 -4.52 -8.96 -6.74
CA ASP A 539 -3.67 -8.55 -7.88
C ASP A 539 -4.54 -8.34 -9.12
N LYS A 540 -4.55 -7.10 -9.66
CA LYS A 540 -5.25 -6.74 -10.91
C LYS A 540 -4.92 -7.65 -12.08
N SER A 541 -3.70 -8.19 -12.15
CA SER A 541 -3.34 -9.14 -13.19
C SER A 541 -3.99 -10.50 -13.00
N GLN A 542 -4.23 -10.93 -11.77
CA GLN A 542 -4.93 -12.20 -11.52
C GLN A 542 -6.41 -12.03 -11.85
N GLN A 543 -7.02 -10.89 -11.52
CA GLN A 543 -8.37 -10.55 -11.98
C GLN A 543 -8.46 -10.51 -13.51
N ARG A 544 -7.45 -9.95 -14.19
CA ARG A 544 -7.35 -10.01 -15.65
C ARG A 544 -7.21 -11.43 -16.17
N ASN A 545 -6.34 -12.25 -15.57
CA ASN A 545 -6.15 -13.65 -15.97
C ASN A 545 -7.44 -14.45 -15.80
N LYS A 546 -8.17 -14.22 -14.71
CA LYS A 546 -9.51 -14.76 -14.49
C LYS A 546 -10.45 -14.37 -15.63
N ARG A 547 -10.49 -13.09 -15.97
CA ARG A 547 -11.34 -12.60 -17.07
C ARG A 547 -10.95 -13.19 -18.43
N ILE A 548 -9.66 -13.34 -18.70
CA ILE A 548 -9.14 -14.00 -19.92
C ILE A 548 -9.57 -15.47 -19.93
N PHE A 549 -9.48 -16.16 -18.80
CA PHE A 549 -9.95 -17.54 -18.66
C PHE A 549 -11.45 -17.66 -18.95
N ASP A 550 -12.28 -16.76 -18.41
CA ASP A 550 -13.73 -16.72 -18.68
C ASP A 550 -14.03 -16.56 -20.19
N LEU A 551 -13.34 -15.64 -20.85
CA LEU A 551 -13.54 -15.40 -22.30
C LEU A 551 -13.02 -16.56 -23.15
N ALA A 552 -11.84 -17.09 -22.83
CA ALA A 552 -11.24 -18.21 -23.55
C ALA A 552 -12.08 -19.48 -23.42
N SER A 553 -12.58 -19.77 -22.22
CA SER A 553 -13.49 -20.90 -21.99
C SER A 553 -14.83 -20.72 -22.72
N CYS A 554 -15.40 -19.51 -22.77
CA CYS A 554 -16.58 -19.24 -23.59
C CYS A 554 -16.34 -19.57 -25.07
N LEU A 555 -15.19 -19.19 -25.62
CA LEU A 555 -14.83 -19.49 -27.00
C LEU A 555 -14.69 -20.99 -27.25
N VAL A 556 -13.99 -21.72 -26.35
CA VAL A 556 -13.85 -23.17 -26.45
C VAL A 556 -15.22 -23.87 -26.37
N MET A 557 -16.08 -23.44 -25.44
CA MET A 557 -17.43 -23.98 -25.28
C MET A 557 -18.32 -23.70 -26.50
N LEU A 558 -18.12 -22.58 -27.20
CA LEU A 558 -18.84 -22.27 -28.44
C LEU A 558 -18.43 -23.24 -29.57
N LEU A 559 -17.14 -23.55 -29.69
CA LEU A 559 -16.65 -24.54 -30.65
C LEU A 559 -17.17 -25.96 -30.33
N LEU A 560 -17.36 -26.26 -29.04
CA LEU A 560 -17.85 -27.55 -28.55
C LEU A 560 -19.36 -27.55 -28.25
N LEU A 561 -20.11 -26.56 -28.76
CA LEU A 561 -21.50 -26.34 -28.34
C LEU A 561 -22.41 -27.57 -28.46
N PRO A 562 -22.38 -28.36 -29.55
CA PRO A 562 -23.22 -29.56 -29.66
C PRO A 562 -22.94 -30.57 -28.53
N PHE A 563 -21.67 -30.73 -28.15
CA PHE A 563 -21.26 -31.64 -27.08
C PHE A 563 -21.61 -31.07 -25.71
N MET A 564 -21.41 -29.76 -25.50
CA MET A 564 -21.76 -29.09 -24.25
C MET A 564 -23.25 -29.23 -23.94
N LEU A 565 -24.14 -29.08 -24.93
CA LEU A 565 -25.59 -29.21 -24.77
C LEU A 565 -26.05 -30.64 -24.41
N LEU A 566 -25.23 -31.65 -24.68
CA LEU A 566 -25.46 -33.03 -24.25
C LEU A 566 -24.99 -33.29 -22.82
N MET A 567 -23.95 -32.58 -22.37
CA MET A 567 -23.36 -32.76 -21.04
C MET A 567 -24.05 -31.97 -19.93
N VAL A 568 -24.53 -30.77 -20.21
CA VAL A 568 -25.16 -29.89 -19.20
C VAL A 568 -26.55 -30.37 -18.82
N THR A 569 -26.90 -30.27 -17.54
CA THR A 569 -28.22 -30.66 -17.02
C THR A 569 -29.33 -29.72 -17.50
N ASN A 570 -29.04 -28.42 -17.62
CA ASN A 570 -29.99 -27.41 -18.11
C ASN A 570 -29.40 -26.61 -19.28
N ARG A 571 -29.85 -26.95 -20.49
CA ARG A 571 -29.39 -26.35 -21.75
C ARG A 571 -29.69 -24.85 -21.86
N THR A 572 -30.89 -24.45 -21.47
CA THR A 572 -31.33 -23.04 -21.55
C THR A 572 -30.58 -22.17 -20.56
N GLY A 573 -30.40 -22.65 -19.33
CA GLY A 573 -29.60 -21.98 -18.31
C GLY A 573 -28.13 -21.87 -18.70
N PHE A 574 -27.58 -22.89 -19.37
CA PHE A 574 -26.21 -22.86 -19.85
C PHE A 574 -25.99 -21.75 -20.89
N LEU A 575 -26.87 -21.64 -21.90
CA LEU A 575 -26.77 -20.58 -22.91
C LEU A 575 -26.89 -19.17 -22.28
N GLN A 576 -27.77 -19.02 -21.28
CA GLN A 576 -27.92 -17.77 -20.53
C GLN A 576 -26.66 -17.43 -19.73
N ASN A 577 -26.13 -18.38 -18.95
CA ASN A 577 -24.92 -18.21 -18.16
C ASN A 577 -23.71 -17.94 -19.06
N TRP A 578 -23.55 -18.68 -20.16
CA TRP A 578 -22.50 -18.47 -21.17
C TRP A 578 -22.52 -17.03 -21.70
N PHE A 579 -23.70 -16.52 -22.07
CA PHE A 579 -23.83 -15.14 -22.54
C PHE A 579 -23.53 -14.11 -21.43
N GLN A 580 -24.00 -14.35 -20.21
CA GLN A 580 -23.74 -13.47 -19.05
C GLN A 580 -22.25 -13.43 -18.67
N VAL A 581 -21.54 -14.55 -18.78
CA VAL A 581 -20.09 -14.60 -18.60
C VAL A 581 -19.40 -13.86 -19.75
N LEU A 582 -19.81 -14.06 -21.00
CA LEU A 582 -19.23 -13.35 -22.15
C LEU A 582 -19.29 -11.82 -21.99
N ILE A 583 -20.43 -11.27 -21.56
CA ILE A 583 -20.59 -9.81 -21.33
C ILE A 583 -20.03 -9.32 -20.00
N GLY A 584 -19.57 -10.22 -19.12
CA GLY A 584 -18.91 -9.89 -17.86
C GLY A 584 -19.85 -9.55 -16.69
N LYS A 585 -21.13 -9.89 -16.80
CA LYS A 585 -22.09 -9.81 -15.67
C LYS A 585 -21.91 -10.98 -14.70
N LYS A 586 -21.43 -12.13 -15.18
CA LYS A 586 -21.04 -13.30 -14.39
C LYS A 586 -19.59 -13.70 -14.66
N THR A 587 -19.05 -14.54 -13.79
CA THR A 587 -17.83 -15.32 -14.01
C THR A 587 -18.16 -16.79 -13.84
N TRP A 588 -17.34 -17.71 -14.39
CA TRP A 588 -17.65 -19.13 -14.24
C TRP A 588 -17.60 -19.58 -12.78
N ILE A 589 -16.63 -19.11 -12.01
CA ILE A 589 -16.43 -19.49 -10.61
C ILE A 589 -16.40 -18.21 -9.77
N GLY A 590 -17.35 -18.01 -8.87
CA GLY A 590 -17.44 -16.86 -7.97
C GLY A 590 -17.25 -17.27 -6.52
N TYR A 591 -17.50 -16.34 -5.59
CA TYR A 591 -17.55 -16.67 -4.17
C TYR A 591 -18.81 -17.48 -3.83
N LEU A 592 -18.70 -18.30 -2.79
CA LEU A 592 -19.79 -18.99 -2.11
C LEU A 592 -20.71 -17.97 -1.43
N GLU A 593 -22.02 -18.16 -1.55
CA GLU A 593 -23.02 -17.35 -0.86
C GLU A 593 -23.06 -17.66 0.65
N GLY A 594 -23.49 -16.69 1.46
CA GLY A 594 -23.58 -16.83 2.93
C GLY A 594 -22.31 -16.51 3.72
N GLY A 595 -21.19 -16.20 3.05
CA GLY A 595 -19.98 -15.66 3.70
C GLY A 595 -19.83 -14.15 3.55
N GLU A 596 -19.11 -13.50 4.46
CA GLU A 596 -18.76 -12.08 4.43
C GLU A 596 -17.72 -11.80 3.33
N THR A 597 -18.19 -11.50 2.11
CA THR A 597 -17.29 -11.18 0.99
C THR A 597 -16.81 -9.72 0.98
N GLN A 598 -17.21 -8.89 1.95
CA GLN A 598 -16.93 -7.45 1.96
C GLN A 598 -15.44 -7.11 2.08
N TYR A 599 -14.65 -8.02 2.66
CA TYR A 599 -13.19 -7.89 2.79
C TYR A 599 -12.42 -8.55 1.62
N LEU A 600 -13.13 -9.19 0.68
CA LEU A 600 -12.52 -9.88 -0.46
C LEU A 600 -12.54 -9.00 -1.73
N PRO A 601 -11.63 -9.25 -2.69
CA PRO A 601 -11.64 -8.56 -3.97
C PRO A 601 -12.97 -8.73 -4.71
N SER A 602 -13.56 -7.63 -5.20
CA SER A 602 -14.82 -7.69 -5.95
C SER A 602 -14.74 -8.63 -7.15
N LEU A 603 -15.69 -9.56 -7.25
CA LEU A 603 -15.89 -10.44 -8.39
C LEU A 603 -17.36 -10.37 -8.86
N PRO A 604 -17.64 -10.54 -10.17
CA PRO A 604 -18.99 -10.82 -10.63
C PRO A 604 -19.55 -12.09 -9.98
N THR A 605 -20.87 -12.25 -9.95
CA THR A 605 -21.52 -13.46 -9.44
C THR A 605 -21.04 -14.70 -10.20
N GLY A 606 -20.74 -15.76 -9.46
CA GLY A 606 -20.31 -17.04 -10.02
C GLY A 606 -21.47 -17.82 -10.63
N VAL A 607 -21.21 -18.53 -11.72
CA VAL A 607 -22.10 -19.63 -12.18
C VAL A 607 -21.93 -20.85 -11.26
N LEU A 608 -20.69 -21.11 -10.88
CA LEU A 608 -20.24 -22.09 -9.90
C LEU A 608 -19.55 -21.37 -8.73
N ASN A 609 -19.27 -22.11 -7.67
CA ASN A 609 -18.50 -21.65 -6.52
C ASN A 609 -17.27 -22.58 -6.30
N PRO A 610 -16.32 -22.24 -5.42
CA PRO A 610 -15.07 -22.97 -5.26
C PRO A 610 -15.27 -24.37 -4.64
N ALA A 611 -16.38 -24.59 -3.94
CA ALA A 611 -16.77 -25.88 -3.37
C ALA A 611 -17.63 -26.74 -4.32
N GLY A 612 -18.00 -26.21 -5.49
CA GLY A 612 -18.92 -26.84 -6.43
C GLY A 612 -20.33 -27.00 -5.83
N ASN A 613 -20.73 -28.25 -5.61
CA ASN A 613 -22.04 -28.64 -5.06
C ASN A 613 -21.91 -29.52 -3.80
N ALA A 614 -20.76 -29.48 -3.14
CA ALA A 614 -20.53 -30.21 -1.89
C ALA A 614 -21.52 -29.74 -0.81
N ASP A 615 -22.10 -30.69 -0.08
CA ASP A 615 -22.98 -30.38 1.05
C ASP A 615 -22.17 -29.62 2.11
N LEU A 616 -22.43 -28.33 2.23
CA LEU A 616 -21.72 -27.44 3.16
C LEU A 616 -21.89 -27.89 4.62
N SER A 617 -22.93 -28.68 4.94
CA SER A 617 -23.11 -29.28 6.27
C SER A 617 -22.12 -30.42 6.57
N SER A 618 -21.53 -31.03 5.53
CA SER A 618 -20.53 -32.10 5.66
C SER A 618 -19.09 -31.59 5.74
N LEU A 619 -18.86 -30.34 5.31
CA LEU A 619 -17.57 -29.67 5.38
C LEU A 619 -17.48 -28.91 6.70
N SER A 620 -16.56 -29.30 7.59
CA SER A 620 -16.30 -28.63 8.87
C SER A 620 -15.73 -27.20 8.74
N LEU A 621 -15.85 -26.55 7.59
CA LEU A 621 -15.26 -25.25 7.24
C LEU A 621 -16.35 -24.24 6.89
N SER A 622 -16.30 -23.03 7.45
CA SER A 622 -17.26 -21.97 7.16
C SER A 622 -17.14 -21.45 5.71
N PRO A 623 -18.23 -20.93 5.12
CA PRO A 623 -18.23 -20.19 3.85
C PRO A 623 -17.12 -19.14 3.72
N ASP A 624 -16.85 -18.42 4.81
CA ASP A 624 -15.81 -17.40 4.87
C ASP A 624 -14.43 -17.97 4.60
N ILE A 625 -14.09 -19.10 5.24
CA ILE A 625 -12.79 -19.75 5.08
C ILE A 625 -12.60 -20.26 3.64
N ILE A 626 -13.66 -20.77 3.01
CA ILE A 626 -13.61 -21.27 1.63
C ILE A 626 -13.39 -20.10 0.65
N ASN A 627 -14.18 -19.03 0.79
CA ASN A 627 -14.05 -17.83 -0.04
C ASN A 627 -12.69 -17.16 0.11
N PHE A 628 -12.24 -17.10 1.37
CA PHE A 628 -10.94 -16.60 1.73
C PHE A 628 -9.81 -17.41 1.07
N ARG A 629 -9.82 -18.75 1.19
CA ARG A 629 -8.82 -19.64 0.55
C ARG A 629 -8.84 -19.51 -0.96
N TYR A 630 -10.03 -19.45 -1.57
CA TYR A 630 -10.17 -19.24 -3.01
C TYR A 630 -9.54 -17.91 -3.46
N ALA A 631 -9.81 -16.83 -2.73
CA ALA A 631 -9.20 -15.53 -3.02
C ALA A 631 -7.68 -15.52 -2.83
N ARG A 632 -7.18 -16.25 -1.83
CA ARG A 632 -5.75 -16.39 -1.52
C ARG A 632 -4.98 -17.19 -2.56
N ASP A 633 -5.49 -18.37 -2.91
CA ASP A 633 -4.76 -19.39 -3.66
C ASP A 633 -5.16 -19.43 -5.16
N PHE A 634 -5.87 -18.39 -5.63
CA PHE A 634 -6.35 -18.33 -7.00
C PHE A 634 -5.25 -18.61 -8.04
N SER A 635 -5.56 -19.55 -8.94
CA SER A 635 -4.77 -19.87 -10.12
C SER A 635 -5.67 -20.29 -11.28
N VAL A 636 -5.25 -19.99 -12.52
CA VAL A 636 -6.00 -20.37 -13.73
C VAL A 636 -6.10 -21.89 -13.89
N ASN A 637 -5.09 -22.64 -13.43
CA ASN A 637 -5.14 -24.10 -13.45
C ASN A 637 -6.20 -24.64 -12.47
N GLY A 638 -6.31 -24.04 -11.28
CA GLY A 638 -7.36 -24.37 -10.32
C GLY A 638 -8.75 -24.06 -10.87
N GLU A 639 -8.93 -22.92 -11.54
CA GLU A 639 -10.19 -22.58 -12.24
C GLU A 639 -10.56 -23.64 -13.28
N LEU A 640 -9.59 -24.06 -14.11
CA LEU A 640 -9.83 -25.09 -15.12
C LEU A 640 -10.24 -26.43 -14.49
N GLN A 641 -9.60 -26.84 -13.40
CA GLN A 641 -9.96 -28.08 -12.70
C GLN A 641 -11.39 -28.01 -12.16
N ILE A 642 -11.77 -26.94 -11.46
CA ILE A 642 -13.12 -26.76 -10.94
C ILE A 642 -14.14 -26.74 -12.09
N LEU A 643 -13.86 -25.99 -13.16
CA LEU A 643 -14.74 -25.89 -14.31
C LEU A 643 -14.98 -27.25 -14.97
N LEU A 644 -13.92 -28.05 -15.14
CA LEU A 644 -13.99 -29.40 -15.73
C LEU A 644 -14.73 -30.39 -14.82
N SER A 645 -14.50 -30.33 -13.51
CA SER A 645 -15.17 -31.20 -12.53
C SER A 645 -16.68 -30.97 -12.48
N TYR A 646 -17.15 -29.74 -12.74
CA TYR A 646 -18.55 -29.36 -12.61
C TYR A 646 -19.20 -28.93 -13.93
N LEU A 647 -18.69 -29.40 -15.08
CA LEU A 647 -19.22 -29.07 -16.41
C LEU A 647 -20.74 -29.28 -16.54
N ARG A 648 -21.26 -30.35 -15.93
CA ARG A 648 -22.69 -30.68 -16.01
C ARG A 648 -23.58 -29.61 -15.36
N LEU A 649 -23.05 -28.85 -14.42
CA LEU A 649 -23.77 -27.86 -13.62
C LEU A 649 -23.72 -26.44 -14.21
N LEU A 650 -23.04 -26.21 -15.33
CA LEU A 650 -22.95 -24.86 -15.92
C LEU A 650 -24.29 -24.27 -16.35
N GLY A 651 -25.33 -25.10 -16.44
CA GLY A 651 -26.70 -24.68 -16.70
C GLY A 651 -27.57 -24.40 -15.48
N SER A 652 -27.08 -24.59 -14.26
CA SER A 652 -27.87 -24.36 -13.05
C SER A 652 -28.29 -22.89 -12.95
N ARG A 653 -29.53 -22.65 -12.50
CA ARG A 653 -29.99 -21.34 -12.08
C ARG A 653 -29.66 -21.24 -10.60
N GLU A 654 -28.65 -20.43 -10.27
CA GLU A 654 -28.22 -20.05 -8.92
C GLU A 654 -28.03 -21.24 -7.95
N VAL A 655 -26.78 -21.51 -7.57
CA VAL A 655 -26.47 -22.50 -6.54
C VAL A 655 -26.88 -21.89 -5.19
N GLY A 656 -28.13 -22.13 -4.78
CA GLY A 656 -28.70 -21.48 -3.59
C GLY A 656 -30.11 -21.94 -3.20
N LYS A 657 -30.42 -23.23 -3.33
CA LYS A 657 -31.45 -23.88 -2.51
C LYS A 657 -30.96 -25.21 -1.99
#